data_AF-V2XAD4-F1
#
_entry.id   AF-V2XAD4-F1
#
_cell.length_a   1.000
_cell.length_b   1.000
_cell.length_c   1.000
_cell.angle_alpha   90.00
_cell.angle_beta   90.00
_cell.angle_gamma   90.00
#
_symmetry.space_group_name_H-M   'P 1'
#
loop_
_entity.id
_entity.type
_entity.pdbx_description
1 polymer ?
#
loop_
_entity_poly.entity_id
_entity_poly.type
_entity_poly.pdbx_seq_one_letter_code
_entity_poly.pdbx_strand_id
1 'polypeptide(L)'
;MGKSQKAQKSHVYSFPPFPSPPPGTKIIPFKDFQERGIQIHIFGGDDDEQEIDGLGIPTIELPKKHETDRPKSEGKVKSVPLPRVTAVREKEKGVMIPLKRREWWEEWEEQDRLRGRIAYDPKHTLPDRVHNATKDFNSNRKWPPMMTGVRALWDQFQIFAGLITTIPIWKKVSDDDDLSDDDVGSDEDQPFSYDAAPKPTYVHQIHDPDTQITHDGRGRGRGRGRGRGVAKRRGVPRAPYGRSGKELGRKPTTVANNDEIQDLLMDARVEKDDALIDFLNCFAKSIQVFLSSYLRRQGLHFSDANLHNAPRLISAWLGYLKKHHVFTEAEQLAALEEVKTTVRKAQEELPLTSKLAKALPDDLNSGFSICYGVGKQKGEHVWPDVEMKDMEAGGDRKRDHSLETDVKESKKIKLTTENGEVELVDDIIMSDANDIGGWGNTDSGWGNVNVDPDAPRWGNDGGSTGGVWAVDDPWADDLAAAAGNLDQWHIEQPSLWPLLGPTPLPLTHDTGIVEWSVRRVVSITPPAGTTAKTKSHSPVEAELAAKFYQVELAPWLKWDDGVLEDEGVLPRIISNSKGKIVVDKEGEVVIEGDAVSIVDKPQPGAHNPLTDNITIFLQPSGVEHLREGMGLGGTWVQLVRSGETKKKKKNEDGKYWYMDTLTITLTSYHTIY
;
A
#
# COMPACT_ATOMS: atom_id res chain seq x y z
N MET A 1 44.55 -77.02 23.58
CA MET A 1 44.05 -77.23 24.96
C MET A 1 42.73 -76.48 25.13
N GLY A 2 41.66 -77.22 25.48
CA GLY A 2 40.34 -76.81 25.97
C GLY A 2 39.66 -75.51 25.50
N LYS A 3 38.79 -75.58 24.48
CA LYS A 3 37.71 -74.58 24.33
C LYS A 3 36.56 -74.94 25.27
N SER A 4 36.38 -74.12 26.31
CA SER A 4 35.29 -74.22 27.29
C SER A 4 33.93 -74.01 26.60
N GLN A 5 33.08 -75.04 26.62
CA GLN A 5 31.68 -74.95 26.18
C GLN A 5 30.89 -74.14 27.21
N LYS A 6 30.34 -72.99 26.79
CA LYS A 6 29.39 -72.24 27.61
C LYS A 6 28.14 -73.09 27.83
N ALA A 7 27.79 -73.32 29.10
CA ALA A 7 26.54 -73.94 29.51
C ALA A 7 25.34 -73.15 28.94
N GLN A 8 24.48 -73.85 28.18
CA GLN A 8 23.18 -73.32 27.77
C GLN A 8 22.33 -73.09 29.01
N LYS A 9 21.96 -71.83 29.28
CA LYS A 9 20.94 -71.49 30.28
C LYS A 9 19.60 -72.04 29.79
N SER A 10 18.98 -72.94 30.55
CA SER A 10 17.59 -73.33 30.33
C SER A 10 16.69 -72.12 30.58
N HIS A 11 15.85 -71.78 29.60
CA HIS A 11 14.82 -70.77 29.80
C HIS A 11 13.71 -71.37 30.68
N VAL A 12 13.37 -70.71 31.79
CA VAL A 12 12.33 -71.15 32.75
C VAL A 12 10.93 -71.17 32.12
N TYR A 13 10.74 -70.46 31.01
CA TYR A 13 9.49 -70.40 30.26
C TYR A 13 9.75 -70.57 28.77
N SER A 14 9.13 -71.57 28.17
CA SER A 14 9.03 -71.77 26.72
C SER A 14 7.59 -71.50 26.30
N PHE A 15 7.36 -70.41 25.58
CA PHE A 15 6.11 -70.19 24.85
C PHE A 15 6.23 -70.82 23.48
N PRO A 16 5.22 -71.58 22.99
CA PRO A 16 3.84 -71.74 23.46
C PRO A 16 3.60 -72.94 24.41
N PRO A 17 2.48 -72.99 25.18
CA PRO A 17 1.27 -72.14 25.06
C PRO A 17 1.26 -70.89 25.96
N PHE A 18 0.58 -69.82 25.50
CA PHE A 18 0.34 -68.61 26.28
C PHE A 18 -0.76 -68.83 27.34
N PRO A 19 -0.67 -68.23 28.54
CA PRO A 19 -1.73 -68.31 29.54
C PRO A 19 -3.03 -67.66 29.02
N SER A 20 -4.17 -68.22 29.43
CA SER A 20 -5.48 -67.65 29.12
C SER A 20 -5.71 -66.32 29.85
N PRO A 21 -6.36 -65.33 29.22
CA PRO A 21 -6.63 -64.04 29.84
C PRO A 21 -7.46 -64.17 31.13
N PRO A 22 -7.22 -63.32 32.14
CA PRO A 22 -8.01 -63.30 33.37
C PRO A 22 -9.51 -63.04 33.11
N PRO A 23 -10.43 -63.58 33.93
CA PRO A 23 -11.86 -63.37 33.78
C PRO A 23 -12.24 -61.89 33.77
N GLY A 24 -13.04 -61.45 32.81
CA GLY A 24 -13.49 -60.05 32.67
C GLY A 24 -12.55 -59.12 31.90
N THR A 25 -11.39 -59.61 31.43
CA THR A 25 -10.44 -58.80 30.66
C THR A 25 -10.67 -58.97 29.16
N LYS A 26 -11.01 -57.88 28.46
CA LYS A 26 -11.09 -57.86 26.99
C LYS A 26 -9.75 -57.46 26.40
N ILE A 27 -9.02 -58.41 25.81
CA ILE A 27 -7.80 -58.10 25.05
C ILE A 27 -8.22 -57.44 23.73
N ILE A 28 -7.79 -56.20 23.52
CA ILE A 28 -8.01 -55.48 22.28
C ILE A 28 -6.96 -55.96 21.25
N PRO A 29 -7.37 -56.47 20.07
CA PRO A 29 -6.44 -56.80 19.01
C PRO A 29 -5.65 -55.56 18.59
N PHE A 30 -4.38 -55.74 18.22
CA PHE A 30 -3.51 -54.60 17.85
C PHE A 30 -4.07 -53.74 16.70
N LYS A 31 -4.85 -54.34 15.79
CA LYS A 31 -5.56 -53.62 14.70
C LYS A 31 -6.60 -52.62 15.19
N ASP A 32 -7.14 -52.83 16.39
CA ASP A 32 -8.19 -52.00 17.00
C ASP A 32 -7.58 -51.07 18.07
N PHE A 33 -6.26 -51.10 18.27
CA PHE A 33 -5.54 -50.20 19.16
C PHE A 33 -5.33 -48.85 18.46
N GLN A 34 -5.82 -47.78 19.08
CA GLN A 34 -5.50 -46.41 18.67
C GLN A 34 -4.40 -45.88 19.59
N GLU A 35 -3.26 -45.51 19.01
CA GLU A 35 -2.19 -44.85 19.74
C GLU A 35 -2.71 -43.52 20.32
N ARG A 36 -2.82 -43.47 21.65
CA ARG A 36 -3.06 -42.23 22.38
C ARG A 36 -1.77 -41.92 23.12
N GLY A 37 -1.01 -40.97 22.58
CA GLY A 37 0.27 -40.55 23.16
C GLY A 37 0.11 -39.97 24.57
N ILE A 38 1.23 -39.81 25.26
CA ILE A 38 1.27 -39.10 26.55
C ILE A 38 1.01 -37.61 26.30
N GLN A 39 0.17 -37.00 27.12
CA GLN A 39 -0.12 -35.57 27.01
C GLN A 39 1.00 -34.79 27.70
N ILE A 40 2.02 -34.41 26.94
CA ILE A 40 3.10 -33.55 27.44
C ILE A 40 2.51 -32.17 27.69
N HIS A 41 2.44 -31.72 28.94
CA HIS A 41 2.08 -30.36 29.28
C HIS A 41 3.22 -29.43 28.82
N ILE A 42 3.06 -28.75 27.68
CA ILE A 42 4.11 -27.90 27.08
C ILE A 42 4.27 -26.55 27.81
N PHE A 43 3.58 -26.30 28.92
CA PHE A 43 3.51 -24.95 29.49
C PHE A 43 3.86 -24.88 30.98
N GLY A 44 5.16 -24.81 31.29
CA GLY A 44 5.75 -23.93 32.31
C GLY A 44 5.11 -23.83 33.70
N GLY A 45 4.41 -24.86 34.18
CA GLY A 45 4.00 -25.02 35.56
C GLY A 45 5.09 -25.74 36.36
N ASP A 46 5.16 -25.45 37.66
CA ASP A 46 6.12 -25.99 38.62
C ASP A 46 6.28 -27.53 38.51
N ASP A 47 7.44 -28.07 38.91
CA ASP A 47 7.88 -29.48 38.79
C ASP A 47 6.93 -30.54 39.45
N ASP A 48 5.76 -30.14 39.94
CA ASP A 48 4.81 -30.97 40.69
C ASP A 48 3.52 -31.34 39.91
N GLU A 49 3.35 -30.94 38.65
CA GLU A 49 2.20 -31.37 37.84
C GLU A 49 2.29 -32.87 37.46
N GLN A 50 1.33 -33.67 37.94
CA GLN A 50 1.29 -35.11 37.71
C GLN A 50 1.03 -35.43 36.23
N GLU A 51 1.94 -36.17 35.59
CA GLU A 51 1.85 -36.58 34.19
C GLU A 51 0.58 -37.42 33.93
N ILE A 52 -0.13 -37.13 32.85
CA ILE A 52 -1.41 -37.75 32.49
C ILE A 52 -1.31 -38.35 31.08
N ASP A 53 -1.84 -39.56 30.88
CA ASP A 53 -1.90 -40.20 29.56
C ASP A 53 -2.99 -39.60 28.66
N GLY A 54 -3.04 -40.00 27.37
CA GLY A 54 -4.04 -39.53 26.41
C GLY A 54 -5.49 -39.95 26.70
N LEU A 55 -5.76 -40.60 27.82
CA LEU A 55 -7.09 -40.92 28.34
C LEU A 55 -7.43 -40.17 29.64
N GLY A 56 -6.55 -39.29 30.11
CA GLY A 56 -6.77 -38.55 31.35
C GLY A 56 -6.39 -39.35 32.60
N ILE A 57 -5.64 -40.45 32.46
CA ILE A 57 -5.24 -41.30 33.58
C ILE A 57 -3.85 -40.87 34.07
N PRO A 58 -3.67 -40.59 35.37
CA PRO A 58 -2.36 -40.27 35.94
C PRO A 58 -1.38 -41.42 35.71
N THR A 59 -0.21 -41.13 35.13
CA THR A 59 0.86 -42.11 35.03
C THR A 59 1.44 -42.37 36.43
N ILE A 60 1.71 -43.64 36.72
CA ILE A 60 2.32 -44.06 37.98
C ILE A 60 3.80 -44.31 37.70
N GLU A 61 4.69 -43.60 38.39
CA GLU A 61 6.12 -43.90 38.33
C GLU A 61 6.37 -45.35 38.79
N LEU A 62 7.05 -46.13 37.95
CA LEU A 62 7.47 -47.47 38.36
C LEU A 62 8.44 -47.35 39.55
N PRO A 63 8.32 -48.20 40.60
CA PRO A 63 9.16 -48.10 41.80
C PRO A 63 10.66 -48.29 41.51
N LYS A 64 10.99 -48.89 40.38
CA LYS A 64 12.35 -49.24 39.98
C LYS A 64 12.71 -48.47 38.72
N LYS A 65 13.49 -47.40 38.88
CA LYS A 65 14.02 -46.60 37.77
C LYS A 65 15.05 -47.44 37.01
N HIS A 66 14.81 -47.70 35.74
CA HIS A 66 15.77 -48.41 34.89
C HIS A 66 16.78 -47.41 34.30
N GLU A 67 18.02 -47.82 34.06
CA GLU A 67 19.04 -46.97 33.39
C GLU A 67 18.63 -46.54 31.97
N THR A 68 17.62 -47.20 31.38
CA THR A 68 17.02 -46.82 30.10
C THR A 68 15.96 -45.72 30.20
N ASP A 69 15.42 -45.45 31.40
CA ASP A 69 14.37 -44.44 31.60
C ASP A 69 14.93 -43.01 31.62
N ARG A 70 16.24 -42.87 31.91
CA ARG A 70 16.94 -41.62 31.63
C ARG A 70 17.29 -41.60 30.14
N PRO A 71 16.90 -40.58 29.37
CA PRO A 71 17.38 -40.42 28.01
C PRO A 71 18.91 -40.38 28.06
N LYS A 72 19.56 -41.35 27.40
CA LYS A 72 21.04 -41.49 27.38
C LYS A 72 21.77 -40.27 26.81
N SER A 73 21.05 -39.25 26.36
CA SER A 73 21.56 -37.92 26.12
C SER A 73 21.64 -37.13 27.43
N GLU A 74 22.61 -37.43 28.30
CA GLU A 74 23.10 -36.46 29.30
C GLU A 74 23.90 -35.31 28.64
N GLY A 75 23.51 -34.90 27.44
CA GLY A 75 23.88 -33.59 26.95
C GLY A 75 23.05 -32.61 27.75
N LYS A 76 23.66 -31.95 28.74
CA LYS A 76 23.16 -30.68 29.29
C LYS A 76 22.50 -29.94 28.13
N VAL A 77 21.21 -29.64 28.23
CA VAL A 77 20.53 -28.73 27.31
C VAL A 77 21.10 -27.33 27.59
N LYS A 78 22.37 -27.11 27.21
CA LYS A 78 22.76 -25.82 26.69
C LYS A 78 21.75 -25.60 25.58
N SER A 79 21.00 -24.51 25.64
CA SER A 79 20.23 -24.02 24.51
C SER A 79 21.18 -23.98 23.31
N VAL A 80 21.27 -25.07 22.56
CA VAL A 80 22.04 -25.12 21.34
C VAL A 80 21.29 -24.13 20.46
N PRO A 81 21.93 -23.02 20.02
CA PRO A 81 21.32 -22.15 19.04
C PRO A 81 20.90 -23.08 17.92
N LEU A 82 19.59 -23.15 17.62
CA LEU A 82 19.07 -23.95 16.51
C LEU A 82 20.07 -23.79 15.37
N PRO A 83 20.65 -24.89 14.85
CA PRO A 83 21.67 -24.78 13.83
C PRO A 83 21.06 -23.93 12.74
N ARG A 84 21.60 -22.71 12.59
CA ARG A 84 21.32 -21.82 11.48
C ARG A 84 21.36 -22.76 10.28
N VAL A 85 20.27 -22.87 9.52
CA VAL A 85 20.17 -23.77 8.37
C VAL A 85 21.16 -23.30 7.32
N THR A 86 22.45 -23.43 7.60
CA THR A 86 23.54 -23.47 6.65
C THR A 86 23.36 -24.83 6.04
N ALA A 87 22.65 -24.84 4.90
CA ALA A 87 22.50 -25.94 3.96
C ALA A 87 23.06 -27.25 4.52
N VAL A 88 22.18 -28.09 5.09
CA VAL A 88 22.55 -29.47 5.39
C VAL A 88 23.10 -30.03 4.09
N ARG A 89 24.42 -30.21 4.09
CA ARG A 89 25.19 -30.65 2.93
C ARG A 89 24.94 -32.14 2.83
N GLU A 90 23.73 -32.52 2.44
CA GLU A 90 23.43 -33.89 2.01
C GLU A 90 24.37 -34.15 0.83
N LYS A 91 25.38 -34.99 1.10
CA LYS A 91 26.45 -35.34 0.16
C LYS A 91 25.96 -36.31 -0.93
N GLU A 92 24.66 -36.43 -1.16
CA GLU A 92 24.12 -37.30 -2.20
C GLU A 92 23.77 -36.47 -3.44
N LYS A 93 24.76 -36.40 -4.33
CA LYS A 93 24.64 -36.25 -5.78
C LYS A 93 23.45 -35.41 -6.29
N GLY A 94 23.68 -34.10 -6.32
CA GLY A 94 23.65 -33.42 -7.62
C GLY A 94 22.36 -32.76 -8.08
N VAL A 95 21.64 -32.05 -7.21
CA VAL A 95 20.94 -30.80 -7.58
C VAL A 95 20.96 -29.89 -6.36
N MET A 96 21.76 -28.81 -6.38
CA MET A 96 21.62 -27.75 -5.39
C MET A 96 20.31 -27.02 -5.67
N ILE A 97 19.20 -27.50 -5.11
CA ILE A 97 17.97 -26.72 -5.08
C ILE A 97 18.28 -25.52 -4.17
N PRO A 98 18.30 -24.29 -4.69
CA PRO A 98 18.47 -23.12 -3.86
C PRO A 98 17.35 -23.14 -2.82
N LEU A 99 17.71 -23.34 -1.54
CA LEU A 99 16.76 -23.25 -0.45
C LEU A 99 16.09 -21.88 -0.57
N LYS A 100 14.79 -21.88 -0.90
CA LYS A 100 13.97 -20.67 -0.97
C LYS A 100 14.20 -19.93 0.34
N ARG A 101 14.78 -18.73 0.26
CA ARG A 101 14.99 -17.92 1.47
C ARG A 101 13.62 -17.76 2.12
N ARG A 102 13.54 -18.06 3.41
CA ARG A 102 12.32 -17.82 4.17
C ARG A 102 12.00 -16.35 4.11
N GLU A 103 10.72 -16.07 3.98
CA GLU A 103 10.24 -14.70 3.98
C GLU A 103 10.30 -14.15 5.41
N TRP A 104 10.39 -12.83 5.56
CA TRP A 104 10.63 -12.21 6.88
C TRP A 104 9.52 -12.51 7.89
N TRP A 105 8.27 -12.66 7.43
CA TRP A 105 7.14 -12.98 8.31
C TRP A 105 7.18 -14.43 8.80
N GLU A 106 7.69 -15.36 7.99
CA GLU A 106 7.88 -16.77 8.39
C GLU A 106 8.99 -16.88 9.44
N GLU A 107 10.07 -16.09 9.27
CA GLU A 107 11.13 -15.99 10.27
C GLU A 107 10.59 -15.44 11.60
N TRP A 108 9.71 -14.45 11.56
CA TRP A 108 9.08 -13.89 12.75
C TRP A 108 8.11 -14.87 13.42
N GLU A 109 7.27 -15.56 12.66
CA GLU A 109 6.34 -16.56 13.20
C GLU A 109 7.09 -17.71 13.89
N GLU A 110 8.19 -18.19 13.29
CA GLU A 110 9.05 -19.21 13.91
C GLU A 110 9.74 -18.68 15.18
N GLN A 111 10.29 -17.46 15.13
CA GLN A 111 10.91 -16.83 16.30
C GLN A 111 9.90 -16.63 17.43
N ASP A 112 8.69 -16.19 17.09
CA ASP A 112 7.63 -16.01 18.05
C ASP A 112 7.24 -17.35 18.63
N ARG A 113 7.01 -18.38 17.83
CA ARG A 113 6.72 -19.75 18.31
C ARG A 113 7.75 -20.24 19.33
N LEU A 114 9.04 -20.01 19.09
CA LEU A 114 10.12 -20.45 19.97
C LEU A 114 10.27 -19.62 21.26
N ARG A 115 9.78 -18.38 21.27
CA ARG A 115 9.87 -17.52 22.46
C ARG A 115 8.82 -17.87 23.50
N GLY A 116 9.23 -17.83 24.76
CA GLY A 116 8.31 -17.88 25.89
C GLY A 116 7.34 -16.70 25.89
N ARG A 117 6.25 -16.84 26.64
CA ARG A 117 5.35 -15.71 26.90
C ARG A 117 6.07 -14.70 27.79
N ILE A 118 5.84 -13.43 27.51
CA ILE A 118 6.25 -12.29 28.35
C ILE A 118 4.97 -11.88 29.05
N ALA A 119 5.00 -11.79 30.38
CA ALA A 119 3.88 -11.33 31.18
C ALA A 119 3.97 -9.81 31.32
N TYR A 120 2.94 -9.10 30.88
CA TYR A 120 2.77 -7.67 31.16
C TYR A 120 1.96 -7.50 32.45
N ASP A 121 2.36 -6.56 33.31
CA ASP A 121 1.66 -6.33 34.59
C ASP A 121 0.21 -5.88 34.34
N PRO A 122 -0.81 -6.62 34.80
CA PRO A 122 -2.21 -6.23 34.66
C PRO A 122 -2.56 -4.91 35.33
N LYS A 123 -1.74 -4.41 36.26
CA LYS A 123 -1.93 -3.13 36.94
C LYS A 123 -1.61 -1.92 36.06
N HIS A 124 -0.82 -2.09 35.01
CA HIS A 124 -0.58 -1.02 34.04
C HIS A 124 -1.83 -0.77 33.21
N THR A 125 -2.03 0.50 32.83
CA THR A 125 -3.13 0.89 31.95
C THR A 125 -2.99 0.16 30.60
N LEU A 126 -4.11 -0.04 29.89
CA LEU A 126 -4.06 -0.69 28.58
C LEU A 126 -3.13 0.04 27.59
N PRO A 127 -3.15 1.38 27.46
CA PRO A 127 -2.18 2.12 26.65
C PRO A 127 -0.72 1.79 27.00
N ASP A 128 -0.36 1.76 28.29
CA ASP A 128 0.99 1.45 28.74
C ASP A 128 1.41 0.02 28.39
N ARG A 129 0.49 -0.96 28.56
CA ARG A 129 0.76 -2.36 28.19
C ARG A 129 0.99 -2.49 26.69
N VAL A 130 0.18 -1.83 25.87
CA VAL A 130 0.33 -1.83 24.40
C VAL A 130 1.62 -1.13 23.98
N HIS A 131 1.99 -0.02 24.63
CA HIS A 131 3.26 0.67 24.36
C HIS A 131 4.47 -0.20 24.69
N ASN A 132 4.49 -0.83 25.87
CA ASN A 132 5.53 -1.76 26.28
C ASN A 132 5.63 -2.97 25.33
N ALA A 133 4.50 -3.57 24.99
CA ALA A 133 4.45 -4.66 24.03
C ALA A 133 4.96 -4.26 22.64
N THR A 134 4.68 -3.04 22.19
CA THR A 134 5.17 -2.51 20.91
C THR A 134 6.67 -2.24 20.95
N LYS A 135 7.22 -1.75 22.07
CA LYS A 135 8.66 -1.58 22.29
C LYS A 135 9.38 -2.92 22.27
N ASP A 136 8.82 -3.92 22.94
CA ASP A 136 9.33 -5.30 22.90
C ASP A 136 9.21 -5.89 21.51
N PHE A 137 8.11 -5.64 20.81
CA PHE A 137 7.92 -6.11 19.44
C PHE A 137 9.02 -5.61 18.51
N ASN A 138 9.39 -4.33 18.67
CA ASN A 138 10.44 -3.63 17.94
C ASN A 138 11.85 -4.15 18.22
N SER A 139 12.20 -4.34 19.50
CA SER A 139 13.57 -4.66 19.94
C SER A 139 13.92 -6.14 19.73
N ASN A 140 12.92 -7.01 19.80
CA ASN A 140 13.12 -8.44 19.80
C ASN A 140 13.24 -9.06 18.41
N ARG A 141 12.94 -8.33 17.34
CA ARG A 141 12.92 -8.88 15.98
C ARG A 141 14.04 -8.33 15.12
N LYS A 142 14.53 -9.18 14.22
CA LYS A 142 15.35 -8.72 13.12
C LYS A 142 14.44 -8.15 12.03
N TRP A 143 14.52 -6.85 11.85
CA TRP A 143 13.79 -6.17 10.77
C TRP A 143 14.33 -6.59 9.40
N PRO A 144 13.47 -6.76 8.39
CA PRO A 144 13.91 -7.01 7.02
C PRO A 144 14.73 -5.83 6.48
N PRO A 145 15.51 -6.03 5.41
CA PRO A 145 16.30 -4.97 4.80
C PRO A 145 15.45 -3.76 4.43
N MET A 146 16.02 -2.55 4.53
CA MET A 146 15.32 -1.28 4.30
C MET A 146 14.59 -1.21 2.94
N MET A 147 15.15 -1.84 1.90
CA MET A 147 14.56 -1.94 0.55
C MET A 147 13.17 -2.60 0.52
N THR A 148 12.80 -3.36 1.55
CA THR A 148 11.48 -4.00 1.64
C THR A 148 10.37 -3.03 2.05
N GLY A 149 10.71 -1.84 2.55
CA GLY A 149 9.74 -0.83 3.01
C GLY A 149 9.02 -1.16 4.32
N VAL A 150 9.13 -2.40 4.84
CA VAL A 150 8.37 -2.88 6.02
C VAL A 150 8.61 -2.00 7.26
N ARG A 151 9.83 -1.51 7.47
CA ARG A 151 10.13 -0.63 8.62
C ARG A 151 9.44 0.73 8.48
N ALA A 152 9.47 1.33 7.30
CA ALA A 152 8.79 2.60 7.05
C ALA A 152 7.28 2.44 7.26
N LEU A 153 6.70 1.35 6.76
CA LEU A 153 5.30 0.99 6.94
C LEU A 153 4.92 0.76 8.41
N TRP A 154 5.83 0.20 9.20
CA TRP A 154 5.65 0.06 10.64
C TRP A 154 5.71 1.39 11.39
N ASP A 155 6.60 2.29 10.99
CA ASP A 155 6.64 3.64 11.54
C ASP A 155 5.36 4.41 11.17
N GLN A 156 4.79 4.18 9.97
CA GLN A 156 3.46 4.70 9.58
C GLN A 156 2.33 4.22 10.47
N PHE A 157 2.29 2.93 10.74
CA PHE A 157 1.32 2.36 11.63
C PHE A 157 1.43 2.91 13.05
N GLN A 158 2.66 3.04 13.57
CA GLN A 158 2.88 3.57 14.91
C GLN A 158 2.47 5.05 15.04
N ILE A 159 2.68 5.86 14.00
CA ILE A 159 2.18 7.25 13.96
C ILE A 159 0.64 7.24 13.99
N PHE A 160 0.01 6.47 13.11
CA PHE A 160 -1.45 6.36 13.04
C PHE A 160 -2.08 5.91 14.37
N ALA A 161 -1.46 4.94 15.06
CA ALA A 161 -1.97 4.38 16.29
C ALA A 161 -1.59 5.17 17.57
N GLY A 162 -0.91 6.32 17.46
CA GLY A 162 -0.44 7.07 18.64
C GLY A 162 0.68 6.36 19.43
N LEU A 163 1.42 5.44 18.81
CA LEU A 163 2.52 4.71 19.46
C LEU A 163 3.86 5.46 19.38
N ILE A 164 4.01 6.36 18.41
CA ILE A 164 5.18 7.25 18.25
C ILE A 164 4.69 8.69 18.07
N THR A 165 5.32 9.63 18.77
CA THR A 165 5.08 11.08 18.63
C THR A 165 5.57 11.56 17.27
N THR A 166 4.72 12.25 16.51
CA THR A 166 5.15 13.08 15.39
C THR A 166 5.68 14.40 15.92
N ILE A 167 6.97 14.64 15.72
CA ILE A 167 7.58 15.93 16.06
C ILE A 167 6.94 16.99 15.15
N PRO A 168 6.27 18.02 15.70
CA PRO A 168 5.67 19.08 14.89
C PRO A 168 6.77 19.78 14.06
N ILE A 169 6.41 20.30 12.89
CA ILE A 169 7.33 21.11 12.09
C ILE A 169 7.12 22.56 12.51
N TRP A 170 8.17 23.19 13.07
CA TRP A 170 8.15 24.61 13.43
C TRP A 170 9.22 25.38 12.65
N LYS A 171 8.96 26.67 12.38
CA LYS A 171 9.96 27.64 11.90
C LYS A 171 10.21 28.61 13.06
N LYS A 172 11.46 28.74 13.49
CA LYS A 172 11.81 29.83 14.42
C LYS A 172 11.72 31.14 13.65
N VAL A 173 10.99 32.12 14.19
CA VAL A 173 11.02 33.48 13.67
C VAL A 173 12.47 33.96 13.85
N SER A 174 13.21 34.08 12.76
CA SER A 174 14.50 34.76 12.80
C SER A 174 14.21 36.24 13.00
N ASP A 175 14.86 36.86 13.98
CA ASP A 175 14.77 38.30 14.25
C ASP A 175 15.20 39.16 13.03
N ASP A 176 15.71 38.54 11.96
CA ASP A 176 16.22 39.17 10.74
C ASP A 176 15.18 39.31 9.60
N ASP A 177 13.99 38.68 9.68
CA ASP A 177 12.95 38.77 8.63
C ASP A 177 12.12 40.10 8.72
N ASP A 178 12.37 40.94 9.74
CA ASP A 178 11.69 42.24 9.97
C ASP A 178 12.55 43.47 9.54
N LEU A 179 13.71 43.27 8.90
CA LEU A 179 14.45 44.37 8.30
C LEU A 179 13.91 44.70 6.91
N SER A 180 12.79 45.44 6.92
CA SER A 180 12.39 46.46 5.95
C SER A 180 13.10 46.42 4.59
N ASP A 181 12.43 45.85 3.59
CA ASP A 181 12.63 46.17 2.16
C ASP A 181 12.01 47.55 1.85
N ASP A 182 12.36 48.55 2.68
CA ASP A 182 12.04 49.95 2.41
C ASP A 182 13.13 50.48 1.48
N ASP A 183 12.80 50.39 0.19
CA ASP A 183 13.24 51.20 -0.93
C ASP A 183 13.78 52.59 -0.53
N VAL A 184 15.09 52.70 -0.31
CA VAL A 184 15.83 53.96 -0.40
C VAL A 184 17.11 53.74 -1.20
N GLY A 185 17.01 54.04 -2.49
CA GLY A 185 18.19 54.27 -3.33
C GLY A 185 19.04 55.41 -2.78
N SER A 186 20.32 55.15 -2.56
CA SER A 186 21.40 56.12 -2.76
C SER A 186 22.72 55.39 -2.88
N ASP A 187 23.37 55.59 -4.03
CA ASP A 187 24.82 55.49 -4.21
C ASP A 187 25.55 56.10 -3.00
N GLU A 188 26.52 55.38 -2.44
CA GLU A 188 27.90 55.85 -2.36
C GLU A 188 28.84 54.76 -1.83
N ASP A 189 29.99 54.66 -2.52
CA ASP A 189 31.10 53.76 -2.28
C ASP A 189 31.70 53.87 -0.86
N GLN A 190 31.77 52.77 -0.09
CA GLN A 190 32.84 52.58 0.91
C GLN A 190 33.32 51.12 1.06
N PRO A 191 34.64 50.86 1.14
CA PRO A 191 35.20 49.52 1.26
C PRO A 191 35.83 49.25 2.63
N PHE A 192 35.21 48.47 3.51
CA PHE A 192 35.84 47.88 4.73
C PHE A 192 34.90 46.77 5.25
N SER A 193 35.26 45.66 5.89
CA SER A 193 36.50 45.05 6.38
C SER A 193 36.07 43.63 6.81
N TYR A 194 36.77 42.57 6.40
CA TYR A 194 36.45 41.21 6.85
C TYR A 194 37.03 40.95 8.24
N ASP A 195 36.19 40.97 9.28
CA ASP A 195 36.54 40.35 10.58
C ASP A 195 35.67 39.11 10.82
N ALA A 196 36.36 37.97 10.81
CA ALA A 196 35.80 36.65 11.02
C ALA A 196 35.55 36.40 12.51
N ALA A 197 34.27 36.27 12.89
CA ALA A 197 33.87 35.70 14.17
C ALA A 197 33.36 34.24 14.01
N PRO A 198 33.60 33.36 15.00
CA PRO A 198 33.45 31.92 14.83
C PRO A 198 31.99 31.46 14.95
N LYS A 199 31.56 30.59 14.03
CA LYS A 199 30.29 29.86 14.11
C LYS A 199 30.27 28.95 15.35
N PRO A 200 29.28 29.04 16.26
CA PRO A 200 29.18 28.11 17.38
C PRO A 200 28.69 26.73 16.90
N THR A 201 29.50 25.70 17.17
CA THR A 201 29.17 24.30 16.92
C THR A 201 28.11 23.84 17.92
N TYR A 202 26.83 23.85 17.53
CA TYR A 202 25.75 23.25 18.34
C TYR A 202 25.77 21.72 18.22
N VAL A 203 26.04 21.04 19.34
CA VAL A 203 25.89 19.60 19.51
C VAL A 203 24.59 19.34 20.28
N HIS A 204 23.51 19.01 19.58
CA HIS A 204 22.34 18.41 20.22
C HIS A 204 22.66 16.96 20.61
N GLN A 205 22.92 16.73 21.89
CA GLN A 205 22.70 15.46 22.56
C GLN A 205 21.48 15.63 23.46
N ILE A 206 20.31 15.21 22.97
CA ILE A 206 19.15 14.99 23.84
C ILE A 206 19.43 13.66 24.54
N HIS A 207 19.73 13.73 25.83
CA HIS A 207 19.80 12.57 26.70
C HIS A 207 18.37 12.15 27.05
N ASP A 208 17.98 10.98 26.58
CA ASP A 208 16.79 10.26 27.04
C ASP A 208 17.17 9.55 28.36
N PRO A 209 16.60 9.90 29.52
CA PRO A 209 17.08 9.40 30.81
C PRO A 209 16.84 7.89 31.07
N ASP A 210 16.13 7.17 30.19
CA ASP A 210 15.74 5.77 30.44
C ASP A 210 16.47 4.69 29.59
N THR A 211 17.73 4.96 29.20
CA THR A 211 18.62 3.91 28.63
C THR A 211 19.89 3.72 29.44
N GLN A 212 19.77 3.19 30.66
CA GLN A 212 20.90 2.56 31.34
C GLN A 212 21.10 1.14 30.83
N ILE A 213 21.91 1.00 29.77
CA ILE A 213 22.49 -0.29 29.37
C ILE A 213 23.67 -0.57 30.30
N THR A 214 23.59 -1.65 31.06
CA THR A 214 24.68 -2.22 31.85
C THR A 214 25.82 -2.63 30.91
N HIS A 215 26.84 -1.78 30.78
CA HIS A 215 28.05 -2.10 30.02
C HIS A 215 29.12 -2.62 30.99
N ASP A 216 29.16 -3.93 31.15
CA ASP A 216 30.22 -4.62 31.89
C ASP A 216 31.55 -4.41 31.17
N GLY A 217 32.46 -3.72 31.85
CA GLY A 217 33.81 -3.48 31.39
C GLY A 217 34.65 -4.75 31.49
N ARG A 218 35.39 -5.05 30.41
CA ARG A 218 36.79 -5.51 30.42
C ARG A 218 37.24 -5.79 28.98
N GLY A 219 38.17 -4.98 28.48
CA GLY A 219 38.77 -5.22 27.17
C GLY A 219 39.77 -4.15 26.77
N ARG A 220 40.90 -4.07 27.48
CA ARG A 220 42.06 -3.25 27.09
C ARG A 220 42.64 -3.80 25.78
N GLY A 221 42.41 -3.11 24.67
CA GLY A 221 43.07 -3.36 23.39
C GLY A 221 43.52 -2.04 22.77
N ARG A 222 44.76 -1.62 23.07
CA ARG A 222 45.41 -0.48 22.42
C ARG A 222 45.74 -0.86 20.97
N GLY A 223 44.94 -0.39 20.02
CA GLY A 223 45.23 -0.48 18.59
C GLY A 223 44.93 0.86 17.92
N ARG A 224 45.96 1.69 17.77
CA ARG A 224 45.89 2.98 17.09
C ARG A 224 45.67 2.75 15.59
N GLY A 225 44.47 3.05 15.11
CA GLY A 225 44.16 3.20 13.69
C GLY A 225 43.06 4.25 13.55
N ARG A 226 43.44 5.53 13.46
CA ARG A 226 42.54 6.67 13.33
C ARG A 226 41.95 6.73 11.92
N GLY A 227 41.08 5.78 11.58
CA GLY A 227 40.07 6.00 10.55
C GLY A 227 38.84 6.61 11.24
N ARG A 228 38.63 7.92 11.11
CA ARG A 228 37.36 8.56 11.47
C ARG A 228 36.29 8.06 10.50
N GLY A 229 35.82 6.83 10.71
CA GLY A 229 34.59 6.36 10.12
C GLY A 229 33.48 7.25 10.66
N VAL A 230 32.99 8.17 9.82
CA VAL A 230 31.77 8.92 10.08
C VAL A 230 30.68 7.87 10.28
N ALA A 231 30.33 7.61 11.53
CA ALA A 231 29.19 6.77 11.87
C ALA A 231 28.01 7.40 11.14
N LYS A 232 27.51 6.73 10.09
CA LYS A 232 26.29 7.13 9.40
C LYS A 232 25.22 7.21 10.47
N ARG A 233 24.96 8.42 10.99
CA ARG A 233 23.84 8.68 11.90
C ARG A 233 22.64 8.15 11.14
N ARG A 234 21.95 7.17 11.73
CA ARG A 234 20.66 6.72 11.20
C ARG A 234 19.84 7.99 11.05
N GLY A 235 19.44 8.31 9.82
CA GLY A 235 18.59 9.47 9.58
C GLY A 235 17.43 9.37 10.55
N VAL A 236 17.20 10.42 11.34
CA VAL A 236 16.00 10.51 12.18
C VAL A 236 14.84 10.16 11.26
N PRO A 237 13.94 9.22 11.63
CA PRO A 237 12.75 8.94 10.85
C PRO A 237 12.06 10.29 10.65
N ARG A 238 12.21 10.88 9.47
CA ARG A 238 11.40 12.04 9.12
C ARG A 238 9.98 11.49 9.05
N ALA A 239 9.04 12.23 9.63
CA ALA A 239 7.62 11.99 9.38
C ALA A 239 7.46 11.72 7.87
N PRO A 240 6.75 10.67 7.48
CA PRO A 240 6.69 10.15 6.12
C PRO A 240 6.66 11.26 5.06
N TYR A 241 7.84 11.43 4.49
CA TYR A 241 8.16 11.74 3.11
C TYR A 241 6.94 11.76 2.18
N GLY A 242 6.59 12.95 1.69
CA GLY A 242 5.74 13.16 0.51
C GLY A 242 4.69 14.25 0.66
N ARG A 243 3.96 14.29 1.79
CA ARG A 243 2.76 15.16 1.96
C ARG A 243 2.75 15.94 3.27
N SER A 244 3.90 16.03 3.94
CA SER A 244 4.07 16.74 5.22
C SER A 244 3.84 18.25 5.05
N GLY A 245 2.73 18.74 5.57
CA GLY A 245 2.47 20.17 5.80
C GLY A 245 1.53 20.80 4.77
N LYS A 246 1.92 20.85 3.49
CA LYS A 246 1.11 21.56 2.47
C LYS A 246 -0.25 20.93 2.19
N GLU A 247 -0.36 19.60 2.10
CA GLU A 247 -1.62 18.94 1.74
C GLU A 247 -2.51 18.59 2.94
N LEU A 248 -1.93 18.37 4.13
CA LEU A 248 -2.71 18.33 5.37
C LEU A 248 -3.13 19.75 5.83
N GLY A 249 -2.81 20.78 5.04
CA GLY A 249 -3.05 22.19 5.39
C GLY A 249 -2.28 22.70 6.62
N ARG A 250 -1.44 21.87 7.25
CA ARG A 250 -0.66 22.23 8.43
C ARG A 250 0.57 23.05 8.01
N LYS A 251 0.40 24.37 7.96
CA LYS A 251 1.52 25.32 7.85
C LYS A 251 2.47 25.12 9.04
N PRO A 252 3.81 25.18 8.85
CA PRO A 252 4.75 25.14 9.96
C PRO A 252 4.39 26.18 11.02
N THR A 253 4.30 25.77 12.28
CA THR A 253 4.00 26.70 13.37
C THR A 253 5.20 27.63 13.55
N THR A 254 4.97 28.94 13.53
CA THR A 254 6.00 29.93 13.85
C THR A 254 6.19 29.98 15.36
N VAL A 255 7.44 29.87 15.82
CA VAL A 255 7.79 29.95 17.24
C VAL A 255 8.79 31.08 17.48
N ALA A 256 8.57 31.89 18.50
CA ALA A 256 9.47 32.96 18.92
C ALA A 256 10.58 32.42 19.83
N ASN A 257 10.21 31.58 20.80
CA ASN A 257 11.09 31.20 21.91
C ASN A 257 11.25 29.68 22.07
N ASN A 258 12.30 29.26 22.80
CA ASN A 258 12.54 27.84 23.08
C ASN A 258 11.45 27.22 23.99
N ASP A 259 10.79 28.03 24.82
CA ASP A 259 9.70 27.57 25.69
C ASP A 259 8.48 27.16 24.86
N GLU A 260 8.13 27.93 23.81
CA GLU A 260 7.07 27.55 22.87
C GLU A 260 7.39 26.24 22.13
N ILE A 261 8.67 25.95 21.86
CA ILE A 261 9.07 24.66 21.31
C ILE A 261 8.82 23.54 22.31
N GLN A 262 9.09 23.76 23.61
CA GLN A 262 8.78 22.75 24.64
C GLN A 262 7.28 22.53 24.76
N ASP A 263 6.49 23.59 24.73
CA ASP A 263 5.02 23.52 24.78
C ASP A 263 4.48 22.73 23.58
N LEU A 264 4.93 23.04 22.35
CA LEU A 264 4.56 22.28 21.15
C LEU A 264 4.95 20.79 21.24
N LEU A 265 6.09 20.47 21.87
CA LEU A 265 6.51 19.09 22.07
C LEU A 265 5.68 18.37 23.14
N MET A 266 5.20 19.09 24.16
CA MET A 266 4.29 18.54 25.16
C MET A 266 2.89 18.33 24.58
N ASP A 267 2.37 19.29 23.82
CA ASP A 267 1.09 19.17 23.10
C ASP A 267 1.12 17.96 22.15
N ALA A 268 2.20 17.80 21.39
CA ALA A 268 2.37 16.64 20.51
C ALA A 268 2.42 15.30 21.27
N ARG A 269 2.87 15.28 22.54
CA ARG A 269 2.81 14.08 23.38
C ARG A 269 1.40 13.79 23.87
N VAL A 270 0.65 14.84 24.25
CA VAL A 270 -0.76 14.71 24.64
C VAL A 270 -1.60 14.23 23.46
N GLU A 271 -1.47 14.85 22.28
CA GLU A 271 -2.14 14.40 21.05
C GLU A 271 -1.82 12.93 20.72
N LYS A 272 -0.57 12.50 20.96
CA LYS A 272 -0.16 11.11 20.75
C LYS A 272 -0.85 10.15 21.72
N ASP A 273 -0.98 10.54 23.00
CA ASP A 273 -1.66 9.73 24.01
C ASP A 273 -3.17 9.66 23.74
N ASP A 274 -3.80 10.79 23.36
CA ASP A 274 -5.21 10.85 22.96
C ASP A 274 -5.48 9.98 21.72
N ALA A 275 -4.61 10.07 20.70
CA ALA A 275 -4.71 9.23 19.50
C ALA A 275 -4.60 7.73 19.83
N LEU A 276 -3.76 7.35 20.80
CA LEU A 276 -3.65 5.96 21.25
C LEU A 276 -4.90 5.52 22.01
N ILE A 277 -5.47 6.38 22.84
CA ILE A 277 -6.72 6.10 23.56
C ILE A 277 -7.86 5.91 22.56
N ASP A 278 -8.02 6.82 21.61
CA ASP A 278 -9.04 6.72 20.55
C ASP A 278 -8.84 5.48 19.67
N PHE A 279 -7.58 5.18 19.34
CA PHE A 279 -7.22 3.96 18.63
C PHE A 279 -7.68 2.71 19.39
N LEU A 280 -7.47 2.65 20.71
CA LEU A 280 -7.85 1.50 21.54
C LEU A 280 -9.36 1.41 21.79
N ASN A 281 -10.05 2.54 21.95
CA ASN A 281 -11.50 2.59 22.11
C ASN A 281 -12.23 2.05 20.88
N CYS A 282 -11.67 2.26 19.69
CA CYS A 282 -12.21 1.80 18.41
C CYS A 282 -11.29 0.77 17.71
N PHE A 283 -10.59 -0.09 18.45
CA PHE A 283 -9.48 -0.92 17.95
C PHE A 283 -9.73 -1.62 16.60
N ALA A 284 -10.87 -2.30 16.45
CA ALA A 284 -11.22 -2.97 15.19
C ALA A 284 -11.40 -2.01 14.02
N LYS A 285 -12.17 -0.94 14.22
CA LYS A 285 -12.40 0.10 13.22
C LYS A 285 -11.08 0.82 12.87
N SER A 286 -10.24 1.13 13.85
CA SER A 286 -8.97 1.81 13.63
C SER A 286 -8.01 1.01 12.76
N ILE A 287 -7.88 -0.31 12.98
CA ILE A 287 -7.07 -1.16 12.10
C ILE A 287 -7.68 -1.24 10.68
N GLN A 288 -9.00 -1.28 10.58
CA GLN A 288 -9.71 -1.26 9.29
C GLN A 288 -9.45 0.06 8.54
N VAL A 289 -9.51 1.21 9.21
CA VAL A 289 -9.17 2.55 8.67
C VAL A 289 -7.71 2.57 8.22
N PHE A 290 -6.78 2.08 9.05
CA PHE A 290 -5.36 2.01 8.70
C PHE A 290 -5.14 1.27 7.38
N LEU A 291 -5.71 0.06 7.27
CA LEU A 291 -5.57 -0.81 6.09
C LEU A 291 -6.44 -0.38 4.89
N SER A 292 -7.21 0.71 4.99
CA SER A 292 -8.06 1.21 3.91
C SER A 292 -7.79 2.68 3.59
N SER A 293 -8.59 3.61 4.13
CA SER A 293 -8.51 5.04 3.83
C SER A 293 -7.15 5.66 4.18
N TYR A 294 -6.51 5.26 5.29
CA TYR A 294 -5.20 5.80 5.66
C TYR A 294 -4.09 5.39 4.67
N LEU A 295 -3.98 4.09 4.32
CA LEU A 295 -3.05 3.62 3.29
C LEU A 295 -3.23 4.36 1.96
N ARG A 296 -4.49 4.68 1.60
CA ARG A 296 -4.80 5.46 0.40
C ARG A 296 -4.29 6.89 0.51
N ARG A 297 -4.71 7.62 1.54
CA ARG A 297 -4.38 9.04 1.75
C ARG A 297 -2.88 9.30 1.88
N GLN A 298 -2.16 8.39 2.52
CA GLN A 298 -0.71 8.48 2.64
C GLN A 298 0.03 8.04 1.37
N GLY A 299 -0.67 7.67 0.29
CA GLY A 299 -0.04 7.20 -0.95
C GLY A 299 0.67 5.85 -0.81
N LEU A 300 0.48 5.13 0.30
CA LEU A 300 1.14 3.86 0.57
C LEU A 300 0.62 2.74 -0.35
N HIS A 301 -0.61 2.88 -0.83
CA HIS A 301 -1.27 1.95 -1.75
C HIS A 301 -0.65 1.87 -3.16
N PHE A 302 0.17 2.85 -3.58
CA PHE A 302 0.81 2.84 -4.91
C PHE A 302 1.94 1.79 -5.05
N SER A 303 2.41 1.21 -3.94
CA SER A 303 3.45 0.18 -3.97
C SER A 303 2.85 -1.21 -3.71
N ASP A 304 2.99 -2.11 -4.68
CA ASP A 304 2.59 -3.52 -4.54
C ASP A 304 3.21 -4.19 -3.30
N ALA A 305 4.45 -3.82 -2.96
CA ALA A 305 5.13 -4.32 -1.78
C ALA A 305 4.40 -3.91 -0.49
N ASN A 306 3.87 -2.69 -0.42
CA ASN A 306 3.11 -2.22 0.74
C ASN A 306 1.76 -2.93 0.84
N LEU A 307 1.06 -3.15 -0.28
CA LEU A 307 -0.21 -3.89 -0.32
C LEU A 307 -0.06 -5.32 0.20
N HIS A 308 1.09 -5.95 -0.04
CA HIS A 308 1.42 -7.26 0.52
C HIS A 308 1.91 -7.19 1.98
N ASN A 309 2.78 -6.24 2.31
CA ASN A 309 3.47 -6.19 3.60
C ASN A 309 2.60 -5.60 4.73
N ALA A 310 1.74 -4.63 4.45
CA ALA A 310 0.92 -3.95 5.47
C ALA A 310 0.06 -4.94 6.29
N PRO A 311 -0.83 -5.74 5.66
CA PRO A 311 -1.68 -6.63 6.44
C PRO A 311 -0.91 -7.79 7.09
N ARG A 312 0.26 -8.20 6.55
CA ARG A 312 1.14 -9.19 7.18
C ARG A 312 1.82 -8.64 8.43
N LEU A 313 2.31 -7.41 8.36
CA LEU A 313 2.94 -6.71 9.47
C LEU A 313 1.95 -6.52 10.63
N ILE A 314 0.73 -6.06 10.32
CA ILE A 314 -0.33 -5.93 11.33
C ILE A 314 -0.71 -7.30 11.89
N SER A 315 -0.87 -8.33 11.05
CA SER A 315 -1.15 -9.69 11.53
C SER A 315 -0.08 -10.21 12.51
N ALA A 316 1.19 -9.96 12.24
CA ALA A 316 2.29 -10.37 13.12
C ALA A 316 2.23 -9.65 14.47
N TRP A 317 1.96 -8.34 14.46
CA TRP A 317 1.80 -7.56 15.69
C TRP A 317 0.59 -8.02 16.52
N LEU A 318 -0.57 -8.23 15.89
CA LEU A 318 -1.76 -8.75 16.58
C LEU A 318 -1.54 -10.15 17.15
N GLY A 319 -0.81 -11.01 16.43
CA GLY A 319 -0.38 -12.32 16.92
C GLY A 319 0.48 -12.21 18.17
N TYR A 320 1.39 -11.24 18.19
CA TYR A 320 2.22 -10.94 19.36
C TYR A 320 1.37 -10.46 20.54
N LEU A 321 0.47 -9.49 20.35
CA LEU A 321 -0.41 -9.00 21.42
C LEU A 321 -1.24 -10.12 22.04
N LYS A 322 -1.81 -11.02 21.21
CA LYS A 322 -2.56 -12.19 21.70
C LYS A 322 -1.67 -13.15 22.48
N LYS A 323 -0.51 -13.50 21.93
CA LYS A 323 0.38 -14.50 22.54
C LYS A 323 0.83 -14.08 23.94
N HIS A 324 1.10 -12.79 24.10
CA HIS A 324 1.63 -12.21 25.34
C HIS A 324 0.54 -11.64 26.27
N HIS A 325 -0.75 -11.91 26.00
CA HIS A 325 -1.87 -11.51 26.86
C HIS A 325 -1.89 -10.02 27.21
N VAL A 326 -1.59 -9.15 26.24
CA VAL A 326 -1.60 -7.69 26.44
C VAL A 326 -3.03 -7.20 26.75
N PHE A 327 -4.01 -7.82 26.09
CA PHE A 327 -5.43 -7.64 26.35
C PHE A 327 -5.90 -8.69 27.36
N THR A 328 -6.53 -8.23 28.42
CA THR A 328 -6.98 -9.07 29.54
C THR A 328 -8.50 -9.20 29.60
N GLU A 329 -9.22 -8.22 29.06
CA GLU A 329 -10.68 -8.15 29.12
C GLU A 329 -11.32 -8.90 27.95
N ALA A 330 -12.50 -9.47 28.18
CA ALA A 330 -13.22 -10.25 27.17
C ALA A 330 -13.61 -9.40 25.94
N GLU A 331 -14.01 -8.13 26.15
CA GLU A 331 -14.36 -7.19 25.08
C GLU A 331 -13.15 -6.89 24.18
N GLN A 332 -11.99 -6.66 24.79
CA GLN A 332 -10.73 -6.44 24.07
C GLN A 332 -10.31 -7.67 23.24
N LEU A 333 -10.47 -8.87 23.81
CA LEU A 333 -10.19 -10.12 23.10
C LEU A 333 -11.18 -10.36 21.95
N ALA A 334 -12.45 -10.00 22.11
CA ALA A 334 -13.44 -10.08 21.05
C ALA A 334 -13.09 -9.11 19.90
N ALA A 335 -12.74 -7.87 20.22
CA ALA A 335 -12.25 -6.90 19.24
C ALA A 335 -10.99 -7.40 18.52
N LEU A 336 -10.06 -8.04 19.23
CA LEU A 336 -8.84 -8.61 18.64
C LEU A 336 -9.14 -9.73 17.63
N GLU A 337 -10.15 -10.57 17.88
CA GLU A 337 -10.57 -11.60 16.93
C GLU A 337 -11.32 -11.00 15.73
N GLU A 338 -12.15 -9.98 15.93
CA GLU A 338 -12.77 -9.22 14.85
C GLU A 338 -11.71 -8.61 13.92
N VAL A 339 -10.70 -7.93 14.48
CA VAL A 339 -9.59 -7.33 13.73
C VAL A 339 -8.89 -8.36 12.84
N LYS A 340 -8.66 -9.57 13.34
CA LYS A 340 -7.99 -10.62 12.56
C LYS A 340 -8.80 -11.03 11.34
N THR A 341 -10.12 -11.02 11.42
CA THR A 341 -10.97 -11.30 10.25
C THR A 341 -10.78 -10.21 9.19
N THR A 342 -10.74 -8.94 9.59
CA THR A 342 -10.44 -7.81 8.70
C THR A 342 -9.04 -7.89 8.11
N VAL A 343 -8.03 -8.19 8.92
CA VAL A 343 -6.64 -8.33 8.46
C VAL A 343 -6.49 -9.49 7.49
N ARG A 344 -7.20 -10.61 7.71
CA ARG A 344 -7.21 -11.73 6.75
C ARG A 344 -7.83 -11.31 5.42
N LYS A 345 -8.98 -10.63 5.44
CA LYS A 345 -9.57 -10.05 4.21
C LYS A 345 -8.58 -9.09 3.54
N ALA A 346 -7.85 -8.28 4.30
CA ALA A 346 -6.84 -7.37 3.79
C ALA A 346 -5.67 -8.08 3.12
N GLN A 347 -5.19 -9.21 3.66
CA GLN A 347 -4.15 -10.03 3.05
C GLN A 347 -4.58 -10.60 1.69
N GLU A 348 -5.87 -10.89 1.54
CA GLU A 348 -6.46 -11.41 0.30
C GLU A 348 -6.75 -10.30 -0.71
N GLU A 349 -7.42 -9.21 -0.30
CA GLU A 349 -7.96 -8.19 -1.21
C GLU A 349 -7.00 -7.03 -1.55
N LEU A 350 -6.12 -6.59 -0.63
CA LEU A 350 -5.23 -5.44 -0.92
C LEU A 350 -4.36 -5.69 -2.16
N PRO A 351 -3.68 -6.85 -2.31
CA PRO A 351 -2.92 -7.11 -3.52
C PRO A 351 -3.78 -7.14 -4.79
N LEU A 352 -5.05 -7.52 -4.68
CA LEU A 352 -5.98 -7.55 -5.81
C LEU A 352 -6.34 -6.14 -6.29
N THR A 353 -6.34 -5.13 -5.42
CA THR A 353 -6.61 -3.74 -5.83
C THR A 353 -5.63 -3.22 -6.89
N SER A 354 -4.33 -3.52 -6.73
CA SER A 354 -3.31 -3.18 -7.74
C SER A 354 -3.45 -4.00 -9.02
N LYS A 355 -3.75 -5.30 -8.90
CA LYS A 355 -3.99 -6.15 -10.07
C LYS A 355 -5.22 -5.67 -10.87
N LEU A 356 -6.29 -5.28 -10.19
CA LEU A 356 -7.48 -4.69 -10.80
C LEU A 356 -7.16 -3.37 -11.48
N ALA A 357 -6.43 -2.47 -10.81
CA ALA A 357 -6.05 -1.18 -11.40
C ALA A 357 -5.19 -1.32 -12.66
N LYS A 358 -4.44 -2.42 -12.81
CA LYS A 358 -3.66 -2.74 -14.01
C LYS A 358 -4.45 -3.50 -15.08
N ALA A 359 -5.51 -4.20 -14.69
CA ALA A 359 -6.31 -5.04 -15.57
C ALA A 359 -7.55 -4.32 -16.14
N LEU A 360 -7.91 -3.16 -15.59
CA LEU A 360 -9.11 -2.40 -15.95
C LEU A 360 -8.75 -0.96 -16.36
N PRO A 361 -9.46 -0.39 -17.36
CA PRO A 361 -10.48 -1.02 -18.20
C PRO A 361 -9.91 -2.18 -19.03
N ASP A 362 -10.69 -3.25 -19.20
CA ASP A 362 -10.26 -4.40 -20.02
C ASP A 362 -10.41 -4.11 -21.53
N ASP A 363 -10.04 -5.05 -22.40
CA ASP A 363 -10.08 -4.83 -23.85
C ASP A 363 -11.51 -4.57 -24.36
N LEU A 364 -12.51 -5.17 -23.71
CA LEU A 364 -13.92 -4.98 -24.06
C LEU A 364 -14.36 -3.55 -23.76
N ASN A 365 -14.10 -3.07 -22.55
CA ASN A 365 -14.46 -1.73 -22.11
C ASN A 365 -13.64 -0.65 -22.85
N SER A 366 -12.37 -0.94 -23.15
CA SER A 366 -11.54 -0.10 -24.02
C SER A 366 -12.09 -0.02 -25.46
N GLY A 367 -12.56 -1.15 -26.00
CA GLY A 367 -13.23 -1.20 -27.30
C GLY A 367 -14.53 -0.38 -27.32
N PHE A 368 -15.34 -0.45 -26.25
CA PHE A 368 -16.52 0.40 -26.09
C PHE A 368 -16.16 1.88 -26.03
N SER A 369 -15.12 2.24 -25.28
CA SER A 369 -14.60 3.61 -25.19
C SER A 369 -14.11 4.13 -26.53
N ILE A 370 -13.56 3.28 -27.40
CA ILE A 370 -13.17 3.71 -28.75
C ILE A 370 -14.38 3.95 -29.66
N CYS A 371 -15.41 3.12 -29.54
CA CYS A 371 -16.65 3.25 -30.32
C CYS A 371 -17.54 4.40 -29.87
N TYR A 372 -17.62 4.67 -28.58
CA TYR A 372 -18.62 5.56 -27.97
C TYR A 372 -18.02 6.67 -27.11
N GLY A 373 -16.70 6.69 -26.89
CA GLY A 373 -16.01 7.45 -25.86
C GLY A 373 -16.39 8.91 -25.72
N VAL A 374 -16.51 9.29 -24.45
CA VAL A 374 -16.96 10.59 -23.92
C VAL A 374 -15.99 11.72 -24.28
N GLY A 375 -14.69 11.43 -24.34
CA GLY A 375 -13.62 12.40 -24.56
C GLY A 375 -13.27 12.72 -26.02
N LYS A 376 -13.82 12.01 -27.01
CA LYS A 376 -13.55 12.30 -28.43
C LYS A 376 -14.47 13.39 -28.98
N GLN A 377 -14.61 14.50 -28.26
CA GLN A 377 -15.20 15.68 -28.87
C GLN A 377 -14.29 16.13 -30.02
N LYS A 378 -14.85 16.00 -31.22
CA LYS A 378 -14.34 16.41 -32.53
C LYS A 378 -13.61 17.76 -32.46
N GLY A 379 -12.28 17.78 -32.42
CA GLY A 379 -11.52 19.03 -32.59
C GLY A 379 -10.07 18.98 -32.15
N GLU A 380 -9.76 18.27 -31.06
CA GLU A 380 -8.40 18.18 -30.55
C GLU A 380 -7.81 16.80 -30.81
N HIS A 381 -7.71 16.41 -32.09
CA HIS A 381 -6.62 15.53 -32.47
C HIS A 381 -5.34 16.36 -32.42
N VAL A 382 -4.78 16.54 -31.22
CA VAL A 382 -3.37 16.87 -31.03
C VAL A 382 -2.57 15.60 -31.34
N TRP A 383 -2.54 15.24 -32.61
CA TRP A 383 -1.24 15.06 -33.22
C TRP A 383 -1.09 16.32 -34.05
N PRO A 384 -0.04 17.15 -33.85
CA PRO A 384 0.24 18.14 -34.87
C PRO A 384 0.32 17.33 -36.16
N ASP A 385 -0.55 17.63 -37.12
CA ASP A 385 -0.11 17.54 -38.50
C ASP A 385 1.17 18.36 -38.50
N VAL A 386 2.30 17.66 -38.38
CA VAL A 386 3.52 18.10 -39.00
C VAL A 386 3.14 18.08 -40.46
N GLU A 387 2.47 19.16 -40.90
CA GLU A 387 2.75 19.74 -42.18
C GLU A 387 4.27 19.86 -42.17
N MET A 388 4.94 18.85 -42.73
CA MET A 388 6.19 19.07 -43.41
C MET A 388 5.84 20.02 -44.55
N LYS A 389 5.60 21.29 -44.20
CA LYS A 389 5.80 22.40 -45.09
C LYS A 389 7.27 22.29 -45.42
N ASP A 390 7.53 21.79 -46.61
CA ASP A 390 8.79 21.93 -47.30
C ASP A 390 9.38 23.29 -46.91
N MET A 391 10.53 23.24 -46.25
CA MET A 391 11.37 24.41 -46.04
C MET A 391 11.86 24.85 -47.42
N GLU A 392 10.98 25.52 -48.17
CA GLU A 392 11.42 26.40 -49.24
C GLU A 392 11.96 27.68 -48.60
N ALA A 393 13.18 27.98 -49.02
CA ALA A 393 13.99 29.07 -48.55
C ALA A 393 13.35 30.44 -48.83
N GLY A 394 13.49 31.34 -47.86
CA GLY A 394 13.65 32.77 -48.13
C GLY A 394 12.47 33.63 -47.69
N GLY A 395 12.78 34.70 -46.94
CA GLY A 395 11.84 35.80 -46.79
C GLY A 395 11.94 36.58 -45.49
N ASP A 396 13.03 37.31 -45.34
CA ASP A 396 13.21 38.48 -44.47
C ASP A 396 11.92 39.35 -44.42
N ARG A 397 11.36 39.59 -43.21
CA ARG A 397 10.41 40.70 -43.00
C ARG A 397 10.28 41.14 -41.54
N LYS A 398 10.31 42.47 -41.45
CA LYS A 398 10.41 43.35 -40.28
C LYS A 398 9.21 43.29 -39.35
N ARG A 399 9.52 43.52 -38.07
CA ARG A 399 8.63 43.89 -36.98
C ARG A 399 7.91 45.21 -37.27
N ASP A 400 6.61 45.21 -37.05
CA ASP A 400 5.85 46.31 -36.43
C ASP A 400 4.46 45.79 -36.12
N HIS A 401 4.04 45.83 -34.86
CA HIS A 401 2.82 46.54 -34.46
C HIS A 401 2.54 46.50 -32.95
N SER A 402 2.38 47.72 -32.45
CA SER A 402 1.60 48.17 -31.29
C SER A 402 0.33 47.35 -31.01
N LEU A 403 0.11 47.00 -29.75
CA LEU A 403 -1.14 46.44 -29.23
C LEU A 403 -1.70 47.39 -28.15
N GLU A 404 -2.74 48.13 -28.54
CA GLU A 404 -3.70 48.77 -27.63
C GLU A 404 -4.60 47.66 -27.06
N THR A 405 -4.77 47.64 -25.73
CA THR A 405 -5.72 46.76 -25.04
C THR A 405 -6.98 47.55 -24.68
N ASP A 406 -8.08 47.24 -25.36
CA ASP A 406 -9.43 47.68 -25.01
C ASP A 406 -9.97 46.89 -23.83
N VAL A 407 -10.33 47.61 -22.77
CA VAL A 407 -11.01 47.13 -21.57
C VAL A 407 -12.50 46.89 -21.89
N LYS A 408 -13.00 45.67 -21.66
CA LYS A 408 -14.44 45.38 -21.65
C LYS A 408 -14.89 44.73 -20.35
N GLU A 409 -15.68 45.52 -19.63
CA GLU A 409 -16.84 45.19 -18.79
C GLU A 409 -17.01 43.75 -18.29
N SER A 410 -16.64 43.53 -17.02
CA SER A 410 -17.18 42.45 -16.21
C SER A 410 -18.51 42.87 -15.57
N LYS A 411 -19.57 42.09 -15.83
CA LYS A 411 -20.92 42.24 -15.29
C LYS A 411 -20.94 41.93 -13.79
N LYS A 412 -21.41 42.89 -13.00
CA LYS A 412 -21.73 42.78 -11.56
C LYS A 412 -22.92 41.83 -11.35
N ILE A 413 -22.69 40.73 -10.64
CA ILE A 413 -23.75 39.90 -10.04
C ILE A 413 -24.04 40.48 -8.64
N LYS A 414 -25.29 40.87 -8.39
CA LYS A 414 -25.78 41.26 -7.06
C LYS A 414 -26.38 40.03 -6.38
N LEU A 415 -25.75 39.55 -5.31
CA LEU A 415 -26.42 38.71 -4.32
C LEU A 415 -26.99 39.62 -3.23
N THR A 416 -28.28 39.48 -2.93
CA THR A 416 -28.96 40.13 -1.81
C THR A 416 -29.27 39.09 -0.75
N THR A 417 -28.72 39.26 0.45
CA THR A 417 -29.11 38.53 1.67
C THR A 417 -29.79 39.48 2.66
N GLU A 418 -30.71 38.92 3.44
CA GLU A 418 -31.82 39.61 4.10
C GLU A 418 -31.44 40.41 5.37
N ASN A 419 -30.17 40.44 5.75
CA ASN A 419 -29.73 40.93 7.07
C ASN A 419 -28.74 42.11 7.05
N GLY A 420 -28.67 42.89 5.97
CA GLY A 420 -28.33 44.32 6.05
C GLY A 420 -26.99 44.75 6.68
N GLU A 421 -25.98 43.88 6.76
CA GLU A 421 -24.63 44.23 7.20
C GLU A 421 -23.63 43.96 6.07
N VAL A 422 -22.87 44.99 5.69
CA VAL A 422 -21.82 44.95 4.66
C VAL A 422 -20.50 45.21 5.35
N GLU A 423 -19.72 44.15 5.59
CA GLU A 423 -18.29 44.28 5.86
C GLU A 423 -17.53 44.29 4.54
N LEU A 424 -16.72 45.34 4.36
CA LEU A 424 -15.74 45.48 3.28
C LEU A 424 -14.53 44.62 3.61
N VAL A 425 -14.37 43.51 2.90
CA VAL A 425 -13.09 42.80 2.83
C VAL A 425 -12.46 43.18 1.50
N ASP A 426 -11.31 43.86 1.57
CA ASP A 426 -10.51 44.22 0.40
C ASP A 426 -9.93 42.95 -0.24
N ASP A 427 -10.26 42.75 -1.51
CA ASP A 427 -9.70 41.70 -2.36
C ASP A 427 -8.22 42.02 -2.67
N ILE A 428 -7.34 41.13 -2.22
CA ILE A 428 -5.94 41.11 -2.63
C ILE A 428 -5.88 40.63 -4.07
N ILE A 429 -5.64 41.59 -4.96
CA ILE A 429 -5.21 41.37 -6.35
C ILE A 429 -3.80 40.74 -6.30
N MET A 430 -3.67 39.47 -6.65
CA MET A 430 -2.37 38.92 -7.06
C MET A 430 -2.30 38.94 -8.59
N SER A 431 -1.55 39.91 -9.09
CA SER A 431 -1.12 40.02 -10.48
C SER A 431 -0.02 39.00 -10.77
N ASP A 432 -0.19 38.24 -11.85
CA ASP A 432 0.89 37.54 -12.54
C ASP A 432 1.89 38.54 -13.15
N ALA A 433 3.19 38.28 -12.95
CA ALA A 433 4.24 38.52 -13.95
C ALA A 433 5.56 37.83 -13.54
N ASN A 434 6.00 36.91 -14.40
CA ASN A 434 7.37 36.51 -14.77
C ASN A 434 8.57 37.10 -14.00
N ASP A 435 9.50 36.24 -13.57
CA ASP A 435 10.73 35.97 -14.35
C ASP A 435 11.62 34.85 -13.76
N ILE A 436 12.01 33.93 -14.64
CA ILE A 436 13.37 33.42 -14.91
C ILE A 436 14.26 33.00 -13.71
N GLY A 437 14.64 31.71 -13.67
CA GLY A 437 15.87 31.31 -12.96
C GLY A 437 16.12 29.83 -12.72
N GLY A 438 16.65 29.12 -13.73
CA GLY A 438 17.79 28.22 -13.51
C GLY A 438 17.57 26.84 -12.89
N TRP A 439 17.36 25.85 -13.75
CA TRP A 439 17.73 24.46 -13.47
C TRP A 439 19.25 24.31 -13.49
N GLY A 440 19.80 23.63 -12.48
CA GLY A 440 21.15 23.07 -12.51
C GLY A 440 22.11 23.71 -11.50
N ASN A 441 22.19 23.14 -10.30
CA ASN A 441 23.40 23.26 -9.50
C ASN A 441 24.17 21.94 -9.54
N THR A 442 25.15 21.89 -10.44
CA THR A 442 26.22 20.92 -10.51
C THR A 442 27.27 21.26 -9.48
N ASP A 443 27.30 20.54 -8.35
CA ASP A 443 28.43 20.55 -7.42
C ASP A 443 28.91 19.11 -7.15
N SER A 444 29.32 18.44 -8.23
CA SER A 444 30.11 17.21 -8.17
C SER A 444 31.55 17.51 -8.58
N GLY A 445 32.30 18.11 -7.66
CA GLY A 445 33.75 18.29 -7.77
C GLY A 445 34.48 16.94 -7.72
N TRP A 446 34.67 16.33 -8.89
CA TRP A 446 35.65 15.27 -9.12
C TRP A 446 36.92 15.91 -9.67
N GLY A 447 37.88 16.18 -8.80
CA GLY A 447 39.15 16.77 -9.22
C GLY A 447 40.13 16.96 -8.09
N ASN A 448 40.62 15.86 -7.50
CA ASN A 448 41.97 15.86 -6.91
C ASN A 448 42.51 14.44 -6.74
N VAL A 449 43.15 13.92 -7.79
CA VAL A 449 44.00 12.73 -7.67
C VAL A 449 45.41 13.23 -7.41
N ASN A 450 45.86 13.08 -6.16
CA ASN A 450 47.28 13.19 -5.82
C ASN A 450 48.04 12.11 -6.59
N VAL A 451 48.96 12.56 -7.43
CA VAL A 451 49.85 11.72 -8.24
C VAL A 451 50.86 11.04 -7.32
N ASP A 452 50.86 9.72 -7.32
CA ASP A 452 51.88 8.85 -6.72
C ASP A 452 53.08 8.77 -7.71
N PRO A 453 54.31 9.14 -7.32
CA PRO A 453 55.43 9.29 -8.27
C PRO A 453 56.09 7.99 -8.75
N ASP A 454 55.64 6.79 -8.34
CA ASP A 454 56.37 5.53 -8.62
C ASP A 454 55.62 4.48 -9.48
N ALA A 455 54.61 4.85 -10.26
CA ALA A 455 53.94 3.92 -11.17
C ALA A 455 54.63 3.80 -12.55
N PRO A 456 54.84 2.58 -13.11
CA PRO A 456 55.64 2.37 -14.31
C PRO A 456 55.03 3.01 -15.57
N ARG A 457 55.82 3.90 -16.16
CA ARG A 457 55.56 4.64 -17.39
C ARG A 457 55.56 3.70 -18.60
N TRP A 458 54.38 3.30 -19.08
CA TRP A 458 54.21 2.65 -20.38
C TRP A 458 54.04 3.72 -21.47
N GLY A 459 55.17 4.11 -22.05
CA GLY A 459 55.22 4.93 -23.25
C GLY A 459 56.55 4.72 -23.94
N ASN A 460 56.54 3.93 -25.02
CA ASN A 460 57.56 4.02 -26.06
C ASN A 460 56.93 3.66 -27.41
N ASP A 461 56.61 4.72 -28.14
CA ASP A 461 56.93 5.00 -29.54
C ASP A 461 56.59 4.00 -30.65
N GLY A 462 55.81 4.51 -31.61
CA GLY A 462 56.19 4.42 -33.02
C GLY A 462 55.09 3.94 -33.95
N GLY A 463 54.58 4.83 -34.80
CA GLY A 463 53.93 4.40 -36.05
C GLY A 463 52.69 5.18 -36.46
N SER A 464 52.91 6.29 -37.15
CA SER A 464 51.93 6.94 -38.02
C SER A 464 51.36 5.96 -39.05
N THR A 465 50.03 5.76 -39.05
CA THR A 465 49.22 5.56 -40.27
C THR A 465 47.73 5.76 -39.95
N GLY A 466 47.08 6.67 -40.67
CA GLY A 466 45.69 6.57 -41.13
C GLY A 466 44.59 6.49 -40.06
N GLY A 467 43.87 7.58 -39.87
CA GLY A 467 42.65 7.62 -39.07
C GLY A 467 41.62 6.60 -39.56
N VAL A 468 41.36 5.62 -38.70
CA VAL A 468 40.16 4.79 -38.70
C VAL A 468 39.57 4.93 -37.30
N TRP A 469 38.79 5.99 -37.09
CA TRP A 469 37.98 6.20 -35.88
C TRP A 469 36.58 5.59 -36.03
N ALA A 470 36.50 4.44 -36.70
CA ALA A 470 35.23 3.79 -37.01
C ALA A 470 35.36 2.27 -36.91
N VAL A 471 35.77 1.75 -35.75
CA VAL A 471 35.54 0.35 -35.39
C VAL A 471 35.39 0.31 -33.87
N ASP A 472 34.26 -0.23 -33.41
CA ASP A 472 33.95 -0.60 -32.02
C ASP A 472 33.47 0.52 -31.06
N ASP A 473 32.43 1.27 -31.45
CA ASP A 473 31.52 1.82 -30.44
C ASP A 473 30.40 0.79 -30.17
N PRO A 474 30.42 0.06 -29.04
CA PRO A 474 29.42 -0.98 -28.73
C PRO A 474 28.00 -0.43 -28.54
N TRP A 475 27.81 0.90 -28.56
CA TRP A 475 26.50 1.54 -28.54
C TRP A 475 25.91 1.81 -29.93
N ALA A 476 26.73 1.75 -31.00
CA ALA A 476 26.25 2.00 -32.36
C ALA A 476 25.40 0.85 -32.91
N ASP A 477 25.71 -0.40 -32.52
CA ASP A 477 24.91 -1.58 -32.89
C ASP A 477 23.56 -1.63 -32.16
N ASP A 478 23.48 -1.15 -30.91
CA ASP A 478 22.21 -1.07 -30.16
C ASP A 478 21.25 -0.01 -30.74
N LEU A 479 21.76 1.11 -31.26
CA LEU A 479 20.93 2.12 -31.92
C LEU A 479 20.41 1.64 -33.28
N ALA A 480 21.23 0.91 -34.05
CA ALA A 480 20.80 0.33 -35.32
C ALA A 480 19.78 -0.82 -35.12
N ALA A 481 19.92 -1.61 -34.05
CA ALA A 481 18.92 -2.61 -33.66
C ALA A 481 17.61 -1.97 -33.15
N ALA A 482 17.68 -0.84 -32.43
CA ALA A 482 16.50 -0.10 -31.99
C ALA A 482 15.77 0.62 -33.15
N ALA A 483 16.50 1.09 -34.17
CA ALA A 483 15.92 1.72 -35.36
C ALA A 483 15.22 0.71 -36.30
N GLY A 484 15.58 -0.57 -36.24
CA GLY A 484 14.95 -1.63 -37.04
C GLY A 484 13.55 -2.04 -36.58
N ASN A 485 13.04 -1.52 -35.46
CA ASN A 485 11.74 -1.87 -34.91
C ASN A 485 10.76 -0.68 -34.90
N LEU A 486 10.80 0.17 -35.94
CA LEU A 486 9.82 1.25 -36.13
C LEU A 486 8.37 0.72 -36.31
N ASP A 487 8.20 -0.53 -36.76
CA ASP A 487 6.90 -1.22 -36.76
C ASP A 487 6.40 -1.60 -35.34
N GLN A 488 7.25 -1.52 -34.31
CA GLN A 488 6.87 -1.80 -32.91
C GLN A 488 6.10 -0.64 -32.25
N TRP A 489 6.00 0.51 -32.92
CA TRP A 489 5.17 1.64 -32.46
C TRP A 489 3.69 1.52 -32.86
N HIS A 490 3.31 0.43 -33.54
CA HIS A 490 1.91 0.09 -33.71
C HIS A 490 1.32 -0.36 -32.36
N ILE A 491 0.83 0.61 -31.60
CA ILE A 491 -0.08 0.34 -30.49
C ILE A 491 -1.37 -0.15 -31.12
N GLU A 492 -1.61 -1.47 -31.04
CA GLU A 492 -2.87 -2.07 -31.49
C GLU A 492 -4.02 -1.33 -30.80
N GLN A 493 -4.82 -0.61 -31.58
CA GLN A 493 -5.96 0.09 -31.01
C GLN A 493 -6.98 -0.95 -30.56
N PRO A 494 -7.43 -0.89 -29.30
CA PRO A 494 -8.47 -1.79 -28.82
C PRO A 494 -9.67 -1.72 -29.75
N SER A 495 -10.20 -2.86 -30.15
CA SER A 495 -11.38 -2.91 -31.00
C SER A 495 -12.33 -3.99 -30.52
N LEU A 496 -13.62 -3.78 -30.72
CA LEU A 496 -14.63 -4.78 -30.40
C LEU A 496 -14.61 -5.98 -31.36
N TRP A 497 -13.93 -5.85 -32.50
CA TRP A 497 -13.95 -6.84 -33.58
C TRP A 497 -13.32 -8.19 -33.18
N PRO A 498 -12.12 -8.27 -32.57
CA PRO A 498 -11.57 -9.53 -32.08
C PRO A 498 -12.45 -10.24 -31.05
N LEU A 499 -13.21 -9.48 -30.25
CA LEU A 499 -13.98 -9.99 -29.12
C LEU A 499 -15.40 -10.44 -29.53
N LEU A 500 -16.05 -9.64 -30.37
CA LEU A 500 -17.46 -9.84 -30.76
C LEU A 500 -17.61 -10.35 -32.19
N GLY A 501 -16.59 -10.16 -33.03
CA GLY A 501 -16.72 -10.30 -34.48
C GLY A 501 -17.51 -9.11 -35.08
N PRO A 502 -18.08 -9.29 -36.28
CA PRO A 502 -18.99 -8.32 -36.87
C PRO A 502 -20.20 -8.11 -35.97
N THR A 503 -20.30 -6.92 -35.35
CA THR A 503 -21.38 -6.58 -34.42
C THR A 503 -22.16 -5.35 -34.89
N PRO A 504 -23.50 -5.33 -34.76
CA PRO A 504 -24.31 -4.16 -35.07
C PRO A 504 -24.28 -3.10 -33.95
N LEU A 505 -23.53 -3.33 -32.86
CA LEU A 505 -23.46 -2.45 -31.68
C LEU A 505 -23.28 -0.97 -32.07
N PRO A 506 -22.24 -0.55 -32.82
CA PRO A 506 -22.03 0.86 -33.14
C PRO A 506 -23.13 1.52 -33.98
N LEU A 507 -23.98 0.71 -34.63
CA LEU A 507 -25.11 1.20 -35.44
C LEU A 507 -26.42 1.24 -34.65
N THR A 508 -26.53 0.40 -33.62
CA THR A 508 -27.77 0.18 -32.85
C THR A 508 -27.75 0.84 -31.49
N HIS A 509 -26.59 1.27 -30.99
CA HIS A 509 -26.42 1.90 -29.69
C HIS A 509 -25.72 3.26 -29.82
N ASP A 510 -25.98 4.14 -28.88
CA ASP A 510 -25.37 5.46 -28.69
C ASP A 510 -25.10 5.66 -27.19
N THR A 511 -24.34 6.70 -26.86
CA THR A 511 -24.09 7.11 -25.48
C THR A 511 -25.35 7.66 -24.82
N GLY A 512 -25.68 7.12 -23.65
CA GLY A 512 -26.68 7.67 -22.75
C GLY A 512 -26.04 8.54 -21.68
N ILE A 513 -26.36 8.23 -20.43
CA ILE A 513 -25.85 8.95 -19.27
C ILE A 513 -24.37 8.64 -19.08
N VAL A 514 -23.61 9.70 -18.79
CA VAL A 514 -22.20 9.61 -18.41
C VAL A 514 -22.06 10.07 -16.97
N GLU A 515 -21.57 9.19 -16.11
CA GLU A 515 -21.46 9.40 -14.68
C GLU A 515 -20.05 9.03 -14.21
N TRP A 516 -19.37 9.93 -13.50
CA TRP A 516 -18.24 9.56 -12.65
C TRP A 516 -18.75 9.27 -11.23
N SER A 517 -18.43 8.10 -10.68
CA SER A 517 -18.79 7.75 -9.30
C SER A 517 -18.01 6.54 -8.78
N VAL A 518 -18.03 6.35 -7.46
CA VAL A 518 -17.56 5.13 -6.80
C VAL A 518 -18.72 4.19 -6.54
N ARG A 519 -18.59 2.94 -7.00
CA ARG A 519 -19.62 1.92 -6.91
C ARG A 519 -19.07 0.62 -6.32
N ARG A 520 -19.90 -0.08 -5.55
CA ARG A 520 -19.61 -1.33 -4.87
C ARG A 520 -20.10 -2.52 -5.69
N VAL A 521 -19.27 -3.54 -5.84
CA VAL A 521 -19.63 -4.82 -6.44
C VAL A 521 -20.67 -5.51 -5.56
N VAL A 522 -21.87 -5.71 -6.11
CA VAL A 522 -22.99 -6.40 -5.45
C VAL A 522 -22.98 -7.87 -5.80
N SER A 523 -22.88 -8.19 -7.09
CA SER A 523 -22.92 -9.55 -7.60
C SER A 523 -22.05 -9.72 -8.85
N ILE A 524 -21.51 -10.91 -9.03
CA ILE A 524 -20.73 -11.31 -10.21
C ILE A 524 -21.41 -12.54 -10.82
N THR A 525 -22.04 -12.36 -11.97
CA THR A 525 -22.75 -13.43 -12.68
C THR A 525 -21.91 -13.95 -13.83
N PRO A 526 -21.60 -15.25 -13.89
CA PRO A 526 -20.84 -15.83 -15.00
C PRO A 526 -21.62 -15.75 -16.33
N PRO A 527 -20.94 -15.81 -17.49
CA PRO A 527 -21.60 -15.84 -18.78
C PRO A 527 -22.62 -16.98 -18.84
N ALA A 528 -23.84 -16.69 -19.32
CA ALA A 528 -24.98 -17.61 -19.20
C ALA A 528 -24.84 -18.94 -19.95
N GLY A 529 -23.78 -19.11 -20.76
CA GLY A 529 -23.60 -20.23 -21.67
C GLY A 529 -24.64 -20.22 -22.80
N THR A 530 -24.37 -20.95 -23.88
CA THR A 530 -25.24 -20.98 -25.07
C THR A 530 -26.59 -21.68 -24.84
N THR A 531 -26.83 -22.28 -23.68
CA THR A 531 -28.02 -23.11 -23.41
C THR A 531 -29.11 -22.41 -22.59
N ALA A 532 -28.84 -21.25 -21.99
CA ALA A 532 -29.84 -20.53 -21.22
C ALA A 532 -30.83 -19.81 -22.15
N LYS A 533 -32.07 -20.31 -22.24
CA LYS A 533 -33.20 -19.59 -22.85
C LYS A 533 -33.61 -18.42 -21.93
N THR A 534 -32.79 -17.38 -21.84
CA THR A 534 -33.17 -16.13 -21.18
C THR A 534 -34.28 -15.46 -21.98
N LYS A 535 -35.37 -15.07 -21.30
CA LYS A 535 -36.55 -14.41 -21.90
C LYS A 535 -36.31 -12.92 -22.24
N SER A 536 -35.05 -12.49 -22.32
CA SER A 536 -34.68 -11.09 -22.19
C SER A 536 -33.83 -10.59 -23.37
N HIS A 537 -34.26 -9.43 -23.87
CA HIS A 537 -33.59 -8.45 -24.71
C HIS A 537 -33.13 -8.85 -26.13
N SER A 538 -32.74 -7.83 -26.90
CA SER A 538 -32.40 -7.98 -28.31
C SER A 538 -31.21 -8.92 -28.48
N PRO A 539 -31.03 -9.48 -29.69
CA PRO A 539 -29.99 -10.45 -29.97
C PRO A 539 -28.58 -10.03 -29.51
N VAL A 540 -28.30 -8.73 -29.51
CA VAL A 540 -26.98 -8.16 -29.20
C VAL A 540 -26.65 -8.25 -27.70
N GLU A 541 -27.56 -7.84 -26.83
CA GLU A 541 -27.35 -7.89 -25.37
C GLU A 541 -27.34 -9.33 -24.87
N ALA A 542 -28.16 -10.20 -25.47
CA ALA A 542 -28.11 -11.63 -25.21
C ALA A 542 -26.75 -12.24 -25.59
N GLU A 543 -26.13 -11.78 -26.69
CA GLU A 543 -24.79 -12.19 -27.08
C GLU A 543 -23.72 -11.71 -26.09
N LEU A 544 -23.78 -10.45 -25.65
CA LEU A 544 -22.87 -9.93 -24.62
C LEU A 544 -22.99 -10.73 -23.31
N ALA A 545 -24.22 -10.97 -22.85
CA ALA A 545 -24.52 -11.76 -21.66
C ALA A 545 -24.07 -13.23 -21.76
N ALA A 546 -24.03 -13.79 -22.97
CA ALA A 546 -23.57 -15.15 -23.21
C ALA A 546 -22.03 -15.27 -23.23
N LYS A 547 -21.32 -14.19 -23.56
CA LYS A 547 -19.85 -14.17 -23.73
C LYS A 547 -19.09 -13.62 -22.52
N PHE A 548 -19.65 -12.65 -21.81
CA PHE A 548 -18.96 -11.92 -20.75
C PHE A 548 -19.62 -12.07 -19.39
N TYR A 549 -18.84 -11.83 -18.34
CA TYR A 549 -19.35 -11.76 -16.98
C TYR A 549 -20.18 -10.50 -16.81
N GLN A 550 -21.28 -10.60 -16.07
CA GLN A 550 -22.09 -9.44 -15.67
C GLN A 550 -21.73 -9.08 -14.24
N VAL A 551 -21.34 -7.83 -14.03
CA VAL A 551 -21.01 -7.30 -12.71
C VAL A 551 -22.01 -6.20 -12.36
N GLU A 552 -22.77 -6.43 -11.30
CA GLU A 552 -23.72 -5.46 -10.78
C GLU A 552 -23.03 -4.56 -9.75
N LEU A 553 -23.15 -3.24 -9.94
CA LEU A 553 -22.48 -2.23 -9.14
C LEU A 553 -23.51 -1.28 -8.51
N ALA A 554 -23.58 -1.29 -7.18
CA ALA A 554 -24.41 -0.35 -6.40
C ALA A 554 -23.62 0.94 -6.11
N PRO A 555 -24.28 2.11 -5.97
CA PRO A 555 -23.62 3.33 -5.52
C PRO A 555 -22.92 3.15 -4.16
N TRP A 556 -21.67 3.62 -4.03
CA TRP A 556 -20.94 3.63 -2.76
C TRP A 556 -20.74 5.06 -2.29
N LEU A 557 -21.78 5.59 -1.63
CA LEU A 557 -21.79 6.95 -1.09
C LEU A 557 -20.88 7.05 0.16
N LYS A 558 -20.34 8.25 0.43
CA LYS A 558 -19.51 8.54 1.62
C LYS A 558 -18.32 7.59 1.77
N TRP A 559 -17.70 7.22 0.65
CA TRP A 559 -16.51 6.37 0.62
C TRP A 559 -15.23 7.14 1.01
N ASP A 560 -15.27 8.48 1.01
CA ASP A 560 -14.24 9.37 1.56
C ASP A 560 -14.89 10.42 2.50
N ASP A 561 -14.09 11.09 3.31
CA ASP A 561 -14.54 12.15 4.25
C ASP A 561 -14.65 13.54 3.60
N GLY A 562 -14.28 13.67 2.32
CA GLY A 562 -14.35 14.93 1.58
C GLY A 562 -13.29 15.96 1.98
N VAL A 563 -12.27 15.59 2.78
CA VAL A 563 -11.21 16.52 3.18
C VAL A 563 -10.30 16.90 2.00
N LEU A 564 -10.17 16.01 1.01
CA LEU A 564 -9.55 16.34 -0.27
C LEU A 564 -10.63 16.98 -1.14
N GLU A 565 -10.48 18.28 -1.40
CA GLU A 565 -11.41 19.19 -2.07
C GLU A 565 -12.29 18.51 -3.16
N ASP A 566 -13.56 18.34 -2.78
CA ASP A 566 -14.82 18.34 -3.54
C ASP A 566 -15.07 17.44 -4.78
N GLU A 567 -14.09 16.89 -5.49
CA GLU A 567 -14.42 16.30 -6.81
C GLU A 567 -14.84 14.81 -6.78
N GLY A 568 -14.62 14.11 -5.66
CA GLY A 568 -14.67 12.64 -5.67
C GLY A 568 -15.79 11.96 -4.87
N VAL A 569 -16.42 12.64 -3.91
CA VAL A 569 -17.26 11.94 -2.91
C VAL A 569 -18.69 11.70 -3.43
N LEU A 570 -19.19 12.61 -4.25
CA LEU A 570 -20.54 12.56 -4.80
C LEU A 570 -20.50 12.08 -6.26
N PRO A 571 -21.54 11.38 -6.73
CA PRO A 571 -21.69 11.10 -8.16
C PRO A 571 -21.70 12.40 -8.96
N ARG A 572 -20.97 12.40 -10.08
CA ARG A 572 -20.80 13.55 -10.98
C ARG A 572 -21.28 13.18 -12.37
N ILE A 573 -22.23 13.94 -12.90
CA ILE A 573 -22.77 13.75 -14.25
C ILE A 573 -22.02 14.66 -15.21
N ILE A 574 -21.40 14.06 -16.22
CA ILE A 574 -20.53 14.77 -17.16
C ILE A 574 -21.36 15.50 -18.23
N SER A 575 -20.87 16.64 -18.71
CA SER A 575 -21.60 17.57 -19.59
C SER A 575 -22.07 17.04 -20.93
N ASN A 576 -21.51 15.93 -21.42
CA ASN A 576 -21.93 15.27 -22.65
C ASN A 576 -22.93 14.12 -22.42
N SER A 577 -23.39 13.94 -21.18
CA SER A 577 -24.40 12.97 -20.79
C SER A 577 -25.74 13.23 -21.50
N LYS A 578 -26.35 12.17 -22.03
CA LYS A 578 -27.68 12.20 -22.66
C LYS A 578 -28.64 11.36 -21.84
N GLY A 579 -29.69 11.96 -21.28
CA GLY A 579 -30.70 11.18 -20.57
C GLY A 579 -31.49 12.00 -19.58
N LYS A 580 -32.37 11.30 -18.86
CA LYS A 580 -33.12 11.84 -17.74
C LYS A 580 -32.46 11.39 -16.44
N ILE A 581 -32.23 12.34 -15.54
CA ILE A 581 -31.64 12.06 -14.23
C ILE A 581 -32.63 12.46 -13.15
N VAL A 582 -32.74 11.61 -12.14
CA VAL A 582 -33.52 11.89 -10.94
C VAL A 582 -32.57 12.36 -9.86
N VAL A 583 -32.83 13.54 -9.30
CA VAL A 583 -32.08 14.10 -8.17
C VAL A 583 -33.09 14.42 -7.07
N ASP A 584 -33.01 13.70 -5.95
CA ASP A 584 -33.98 13.83 -4.86
C ASP A 584 -33.76 15.13 -4.05
N LYS A 585 -32.50 15.58 -3.94
CA LYS A 585 -32.10 16.80 -3.23
C LYS A 585 -30.95 17.51 -3.95
N GLU A 586 -31.06 18.83 -4.06
CA GLU A 586 -29.98 19.66 -4.58
C GLU A 586 -28.70 19.50 -3.74
N GLY A 587 -27.55 19.41 -4.42
CA GLY A 587 -26.24 19.28 -3.78
C GLY A 587 -25.78 17.84 -3.49
N GLU A 588 -26.62 16.81 -3.70
CA GLU A 588 -26.19 15.39 -3.52
C GLU A 588 -25.56 14.78 -4.78
N VAL A 589 -25.74 15.41 -5.95
CA VAL A 589 -25.16 15.01 -7.24
C VAL A 589 -24.59 16.26 -7.91
N VAL A 590 -23.36 16.17 -8.40
CA VAL A 590 -22.73 17.25 -9.18
C VAL A 590 -23.13 17.08 -10.63
N ILE A 591 -23.71 18.10 -11.26
CA ILE A 591 -24.09 18.06 -12.68
C ILE A 591 -23.27 19.09 -13.42
N GLU A 592 -22.50 18.64 -14.41
CA GLU A 592 -21.76 19.51 -15.31
C GLU A 592 -22.61 19.85 -16.53
N GLY A 593 -22.77 21.14 -16.81
CA GLY A 593 -23.45 21.62 -18.03
C GLY A 593 -24.97 21.42 -18.06
N ASP A 594 -25.59 21.91 -19.14
CA ASP A 594 -27.05 22.05 -19.26
C ASP A 594 -27.73 20.93 -20.08
N ALA A 595 -26.97 19.94 -20.58
CA ALA A 595 -27.47 18.96 -21.55
C ALA A 595 -28.41 17.91 -20.94
N VAL A 596 -28.45 17.81 -19.61
CA VAL A 596 -29.14 16.74 -18.88
C VAL A 596 -30.54 17.19 -18.45
N SER A 597 -31.55 16.36 -18.72
CA SER A 597 -32.92 16.61 -18.26
C SER A 597 -33.10 16.13 -16.81
N ILE A 598 -33.08 17.05 -15.85
CA ILE A 598 -33.35 16.76 -14.43
C ILE A 598 -34.86 16.58 -14.23
N VAL A 599 -35.26 15.57 -13.46
CA VAL A 599 -36.67 15.27 -13.16
C VAL A 599 -36.85 15.02 -11.67
N ASP A 600 -37.82 15.71 -11.06
CA ASP A 600 -38.09 15.64 -9.60
C ASP A 600 -38.69 14.31 -9.10
N LYS A 601 -39.11 13.43 -10.01
CA LYS A 601 -39.80 12.19 -9.68
C LYS A 601 -39.26 11.03 -10.51
N PRO A 602 -39.18 9.81 -9.93
CA PRO A 602 -38.84 8.60 -10.66
C PRO A 602 -39.72 8.44 -11.90
N GLN A 603 -39.13 8.58 -13.09
CA GLN A 603 -39.76 8.32 -14.37
C GLN A 603 -39.16 7.05 -15.00
N PRO A 604 -39.94 6.28 -15.77
CA PRO A 604 -39.38 5.16 -16.52
C PRO A 604 -38.22 5.62 -17.42
N GLY A 605 -37.06 4.99 -17.25
CA GLY A 605 -35.83 5.31 -18.00
C GLY A 605 -35.05 6.53 -17.48
N ALA A 606 -35.48 7.14 -16.36
CA ALA A 606 -34.63 8.10 -15.65
C ALA A 606 -33.72 7.35 -14.67
N HIS A 607 -32.45 7.72 -14.62
CA HIS A 607 -31.43 7.11 -13.77
C HIS A 607 -31.24 7.95 -12.50
N ASN A 608 -31.13 7.29 -11.36
CA ASN A 608 -30.75 7.91 -10.08
C ASN A 608 -29.33 7.45 -9.67
N PRO A 609 -28.32 8.32 -9.77
CA PRO A 609 -26.93 7.99 -9.41
C PRO A 609 -26.74 7.54 -7.96
N LEU A 610 -27.65 7.92 -7.05
CA LEU A 610 -27.54 7.64 -5.61
C LEU A 610 -28.14 6.29 -5.22
N THR A 611 -29.08 5.76 -6.01
CA THR A 611 -29.82 4.54 -5.66
C THR A 611 -29.70 3.42 -6.68
N ASP A 612 -29.52 3.75 -7.96
CA ASP A 612 -29.64 2.76 -9.02
C ASP A 612 -28.36 1.96 -9.18
N ASN A 613 -28.53 0.64 -9.23
CA ASN A 613 -27.46 -0.27 -9.60
C ASN A 613 -27.22 -0.19 -11.11
N ILE A 614 -25.96 -0.29 -11.51
CA ILE A 614 -25.57 -0.42 -12.92
C ILE A 614 -25.03 -1.83 -13.18
N THR A 615 -25.19 -2.34 -14.39
CA THR A 615 -24.59 -3.61 -14.80
C THR A 615 -23.55 -3.37 -15.87
N ILE A 616 -22.31 -3.78 -15.62
CA ILE A 616 -21.22 -3.74 -16.60
C ILE A 616 -20.87 -5.15 -17.07
N PHE A 617 -20.27 -5.23 -18.26
CA PHE A 617 -19.69 -6.47 -18.78
C PHE A 617 -18.18 -6.45 -18.63
N LEU A 618 -17.62 -7.56 -18.14
CA LEU A 618 -16.17 -7.74 -17.99
C LEU A 618 -15.70 -9.06 -18.61
N GLN A 619 -14.48 -9.05 -19.13
CA GLN A 619 -13.74 -10.23 -19.55
C GLN A 619 -13.33 -11.09 -18.34
N PRO A 620 -13.03 -12.39 -18.54
CA PRO A 620 -12.58 -13.26 -17.47
C PRO A 620 -11.34 -12.75 -16.71
N SER A 621 -10.40 -12.11 -17.42
CA SER A 621 -9.17 -11.52 -16.85
C SER A 621 -9.46 -10.38 -15.87
N GLY A 622 -10.46 -9.54 -16.16
CA GLY A 622 -10.90 -8.46 -15.28
C GLY A 622 -11.58 -8.99 -14.01
N VAL A 623 -12.40 -10.05 -14.15
CA VAL A 623 -13.17 -10.64 -13.04
C VAL A 623 -12.34 -11.51 -12.09
N GLU A 624 -11.24 -12.11 -12.56
CA GLU A 624 -10.38 -12.99 -11.76
C GLU A 624 -9.95 -12.34 -10.42
N HIS A 625 -9.73 -11.02 -10.46
CA HIS A 625 -9.24 -10.23 -9.34
C HIS A 625 -10.36 -9.54 -8.54
N LEU A 626 -11.61 -9.60 -9.01
CA LEU A 626 -12.73 -8.91 -8.41
C LEU A 626 -13.38 -9.75 -7.31
N ARG A 627 -13.86 -9.11 -6.23
CA ARG A 627 -14.62 -9.75 -5.15
C ARG A 627 -15.87 -8.95 -4.84
N GLU A 628 -16.93 -9.63 -4.41
CA GLU A 628 -18.13 -8.96 -3.91
C GLU A 628 -17.78 -8.05 -2.72
N GLY A 629 -18.41 -6.88 -2.69
CA GLY A 629 -18.16 -5.83 -1.73
C GLY A 629 -17.00 -4.89 -2.09
N MET A 630 -16.09 -5.24 -3.00
CA MET A 630 -15.03 -4.31 -3.45
C MET A 630 -15.62 -3.09 -4.17
N GLY A 631 -14.88 -1.98 -4.16
CA GLY A 631 -15.30 -0.72 -4.78
C GLY A 631 -14.49 -0.42 -6.02
N LEU A 632 -15.15 0.14 -7.02
CA LEU A 632 -14.55 0.63 -8.26
C LEU A 632 -15.02 2.08 -8.44
N GLY A 633 -14.09 2.99 -8.66
CA GLY A 633 -14.35 4.41 -8.91
C GLY A 633 -13.86 4.82 -10.27
N GLY A 634 -14.70 5.45 -11.08
CA GLY A 634 -14.35 5.78 -12.46
C GLY A 634 -15.51 6.38 -13.22
N THR A 635 -15.33 6.54 -14.52
CA THR A 635 -16.38 7.02 -15.44
C THR A 635 -17.15 5.84 -16.01
N TRP A 636 -18.46 5.86 -15.81
CA TRP A 636 -19.45 4.90 -16.27
C TRP A 636 -20.27 5.51 -17.41
N VAL A 637 -20.45 4.77 -18.49
CA VAL A 637 -21.21 5.23 -19.66
C VAL A 637 -22.34 4.26 -19.97
N GLN A 638 -23.55 4.77 -20.00
CA GLN A 638 -24.75 4.00 -20.32
C GLN A 638 -24.80 3.70 -21.82
N LEU A 639 -25.06 2.44 -22.17
CA LEU A 639 -25.34 2.03 -23.56
C LEU A 639 -26.85 2.13 -23.83
N VAL A 640 -27.25 3.05 -24.71
CA VAL A 640 -28.66 3.30 -25.04
C VAL A 640 -28.91 2.93 -26.49
N ARG A 641 -30.01 2.23 -26.80
CA ARG A 641 -30.33 1.88 -28.19
C ARG A 641 -30.84 3.06 -29.01
N SER A 642 -30.30 3.19 -30.21
CA SER A 642 -30.73 4.14 -31.24
C SER A 642 -31.97 3.63 -31.99
N GLY A 643 -33.04 4.43 -32.02
CA GLY A 643 -34.17 4.20 -32.95
C GLY A 643 -35.41 3.49 -32.40
N GLU A 644 -35.48 3.17 -31.10
CA GLU A 644 -36.72 2.65 -30.51
C GLU A 644 -37.77 3.77 -30.37
N THR A 645 -38.67 3.86 -31.36
CA THR A 645 -39.79 4.80 -31.33
C THR A 645 -40.67 4.58 -30.08
N LYS A 646 -40.98 5.67 -29.37
CA LYS A 646 -41.67 5.82 -28.07
C LYS A 646 -42.97 5.00 -27.80
N LYS A 647 -43.44 4.16 -28.73
CA LYS A 647 -44.77 3.53 -28.69
C LYS A 647 -44.80 2.07 -28.21
N LYS A 648 -43.67 1.38 -28.01
CA LYS A 648 -43.71 -0.02 -27.55
C LYS A 648 -42.71 -0.28 -26.43
N LYS A 649 -43.31 -0.64 -25.28
CA LYS A 649 -42.79 -1.43 -24.16
C LYS A 649 -42.08 -0.70 -23.01
N LYS A 650 -42.68 -0.90 -21.84
CA LYS A 650 -42.25 -0.60 -20.47
C LYS A 650 -41.19 -1.62 -19.98
N ASN A 651 -40.41 -2.18 -20.90
CA ASN A 651 -39.38 -3.17 -20.56
C ASN A 651 -38.04 -2.48 -20.40
N GLU A 652 -37.20 -3.11 -19.60
CA GLU A 652 -35.95 -2.67 -18.97
C GLU A 652 -34.80 -2.36 -19.95
N ASP A 653 -35.09 -1.79 -21.11
CA ASP A 653 -34.11 -1.44 -22.13
C ASP A 653 -33.26 -0.26 -21.61
N GLY A 654 -31.97 -0.49 -21.35
CA GLY A 654 -31.02 0.54 -20.86
C GLY A 654 -30.28 0.24 -19.55
N LYS A 655 -30.24 -1.02 -19.09
CA LYS A 655 -29.54 -1.42 -17.84
C LYS A 655 -28.02 -1.58 -17.98
N TYR A 656 -27.48 -1.57 -19.19
CA TYR A 656 -26.09 -1.90 -19.43
C TYR A 656 -25.21 -0.66 -19.54
N TRP A 657 -24.05 -0.75 -18.89
CA TRP A 657 -23.05 0.28 -18.81
C TRP A 657 -21.70 -0.30 -19.19
N TYR A 658 -20.76 0.55 -19.59
CA TYR A 658 -19.36 0.19 -19.70
C TYR A 658 -18.50 1.15 -18.87
N MET A 659 -17.32 0.68 -18.50
CA MET A 659 -16.32 1.45 -17.77
C MET A 659 -15.42 2.17 -18.78
N ASP A 660 -15.50 3.50 -18.86
CA ASP A 660 -14.67 4.29 -19.76
C ASP A 660 -13.28 4.52 -19.15
N THR A 661 -13.22 4.87 -17.87
CA THR A 661 -11.98 5.03 -17.11
C THR A 661 -12.11 4.43 -15.72
N LEU A 662 -11.03 3.86 -15.20
CA LEU A 662 -10.90 3.46 -13.79
C LEU A 662 -9.91 4.38 -13.10
N THR A 663 -10.33 4.99 -12.00
CA THR A 663 -9.52 5.92 -11.21
C THR A 663 -9.20 5.40 -9.83
N ILE A 664 -10.10 4.61 -9.23
CA ILE A 664 -10.01 4.18 -7.84
C ILE A 664 -10.42 2.71 -7.71
N THR A 665 -9.68 1.94 -6.91
CA THR A 665 -10.07 0.60 -6.45
C THR A 665 -10.08 0.57 -4.92
N LEU A 666 -11.15 0.03 -4.35
CA LEU A 666 -11.36 -0.06 -2.90
C LEU A 666 -11.58 -1.52 -2.50
N THR A 667 -11.11 -1.87 -1.29
CA THR A 667 -11.37 -3.19 -0.69
C THR A 667 -12.81 -3.28 -0.16
N SER A 668 -13.30 -4.49 0.08
CA SER A 668 -14.66 -4.73 0.58
C SER A 668 -14.90 -4.20 2.00
N TYR A 669 -13.82 -4.08 2.77
CA TYR A 669 -13.81 -3.53 4.12
C TYR A 669 -13.38 -2.07 4.13
N HIS A 670 -13.35 -1.35 3.00
CA HIS A 670 -12.98 0.05 2.99
C HIS A 670 -13.85 0.88 3.93
N THR A 671 -13.21 1.67 4.79
CA THR A 671 -13.89 2.52 5.78
C THR A 671 -13.13 3.82 6.03
N ILE A 672 -13.84 4.84 6.48
CA ILE A 672 -13.29 6.15 6.88
C ILE A 672 -13.36 6.31 8.39
N TYR A 673 -12.49 7.17 8.93
CA TYR A 673 -12.41 7.44 10.37
C TYR A 673 -13.70 8.08 10.89
#